data_AF-A0A2V8RBE8-F1
#
_entry.id   AF-A0A2V8RBE8-F1
#
_cell.length_a   1.000
_cell.length_b   1.000
_cell.length_c   1.000
_cell.angle_alpha   90.00
_cell.angle_beta   90.00
_cell.angle_gamma   90.00
#
_symmetry.space_group_name_H-M   'P 1'
#
loop_
_entity.id
_entity.type
_entity.pdbx_description
1 polymer ?
#
loop_
_entity_poly.entity_id
_entity_poly.type
_entity_poly.pdbx_seq_one_letter_code
_entity_poly.pdbx_strand_id
1 'polypeptide(L)'
;MRARRAGAARPLDIKAAGVRRRRSHRESNVASQSLGVERCGVIIRSRMLRARQFRILLILLLTFQSAASGRQSAQAAKTPAPQSQGQQDADADARRRRSEAFEIVWRTVKENHFDPTFGGADWDAVRAEFAPLVERAASDRELHALLQQMLNRLGQSHFNIITPESIPSTDGEDDEREDGGGESAGKRQHRPGSLSMAEHLTYGIGIDLRVIAGAAVITRVEPQSPAARAGLRPGFVLRSVDGQGMRGILSMLERAAVFEPSVLHQIPAEVIVEFVNGAPGTSVRLSYLDGLNRLRRAVVPRERLRGEMSPVFQAMPSQFFEFESRRLRNGVGYIRFNLFVAPALDKFCAALRGMRDAPGVVIDLRGNRGGLLGLVYGLGGLLETRDVSFGVMRTRAGRFELQVNPQKNPYRGQVAVLIDSTTQSAGEIFAGGLGESGRAVVVGERSAGATLPSAAKELPTGAILQYAFADFVTANGNLLEGRGVNPNVPVKLSRRSLLAGRDPQLEAALNTIETRRDRVATPPTPPGVVTVETGGVAPKDEGGATKGDADGATAKSGADGARPTDGAGVKASGEGIDPRVRPVLEKFAQAVGGRAAFEKLSTRVSKGTFEGTSAGLRLSGTIEIIEKAPDKSVTFINVPGAGVMRRGFTGEYGYQQIPLMGFRRIEGAELAELKLTSDFKWMVNLERLYPKMSLKGEEKNVGDDLYVVEATPTTGLPATLYFDAKSGLLVRRDRTYFEDYREVDGVRVPFTVRDDFSVVRLTEIKHNLPVDDARFAEEKNCFTQ
;
A
#
# COMPACT_ATOMS: atom_id res chain seq x y z
N MET A 1 -19.44 34.30 44.94
CA MET A 1 -20.25 35.53 45.20
C MET A 1 -20.78 36.02 43.85
N ARG A 2 -22.09 36.26 43.66
CA ARG A 2 -22.80 37.59 43.70
C ARG A 2 -22.13 38.67 42.81
N ALA A 3 -22.82 39.45 41.96
CA ALA A 3 -24.28 39.72 41.80
C ALA A 3 -24.67 39.94 40.30
N ARG A 4 -25.92 39.68 39.84
CA ARG A 4 -27.10 40.60 39.59
C ARG A 4 -26.77 41.88 38.80
N ARG A 5 -27.56 42.41 37.85
CA ARG A 5 -29.03 42.39 37.54
C ARG A 5 -29.27 42.16 36.01
N ALA A 6 -30.41 41.78 35.40
CA ALA A 6 -31.85 41.65 35.72
C ALA A 6 -32.81 42.77 35.21
N GLY A 7 -33.78 42.39 34.35
CA GLY A 7 -34.90 43.21 33.78
C GLY A 7 -35.04 43.03 32.25
N ALA A 8 -36.21 42.88 31.60
CA ALA A 8 -37.61 42.77 32.07
C ALA A 8 -38.50 41.90 31.10
N ALA A 9 -39.83 41.90 31.28
CA ALA A 9 -40.85 41.04 30.61
C ALA A 9 -40.94 41.17 29.06
N ARG A 10 -41.36 40.17 28.24
CA ARG A 10 -42.60 39.33 28.18
C ARG A 10 -43.87 40.14 27.83
N PRO A 11 -44.86 39.63 27.05
CA PRO A 11 -45.48 38.30 27.25
C PRO A 11 -46.04 37.49 26.02
N LEU A 12 -46.37 36.20 26.26
CA LEU A 12 -47.52 35.37 25.78
C LEU A 12 -47.89 35.24 24.25
N ASP A 13 -48.47 34.14 23.73
CA ASP A 13 -48.48 32.69 24.10
C ASP A 13 -49.18 31.83 23.01
N ILE A 14 -49.08 30.49 23.08
CA ILE A 14 -50.10 29.48 22.63
C ILE A 14 -50.42 29.40 21.10
N LYS A 15 -50.64 28.26 20.43
CA LYS A 15 -50.83 26.82 20.78
C LYS A 15 -50.28 25.92 19.65
N ALA A 16 -50.13 24.61 19.89
CA ALA A 16 -49.73 23.62 18.88
C ALA A 16 -50.64 22.38 18.83
N ALA A 17 -50.87 21.85 17.63
CA ALA A 17 -51.40 20.51 17.31
C ALA A 17 -51.03 20.16 15.85
N GLY A 18 -50.84 18.90 15.42
CA GLY A 18 -50.86 17.64 16.17
C GLY A 18 -51.49 16.50 15.36
N VAL A 19 -50.75 15.86 14.43
CA VAL A 19 -51.28 14.82 13.51
C VAL A 19 -50.42 13.55 13.50
N ARG A 20 -51.10 12.40 13.28
CA ARG A 20 -50.66 11.01 13.57
C ARG A 20 -49.79 10.37 12.47
N ARG A 21 -49.03 9.32 12.86
CA ARG A 21 -48.58 8.22 11.95
C ARG A 21 -49.66 7.12 11.85
N ARG A 22 -49.74 6.40 10.72
CA ARG A 22 -50.07 4.94 10.66
C ARG A 22 -49.62 4.29 9.34
N ARG A 23 -49.77 2.96 9.22
CA ARG A 23 -49.20 2.06 8.18
C ARG A 23 -50.26 1.54 7.17
N SER A 24 -49.83 1.25 5.93
CA SER A 24 -50.23 0.10 5.07
C SER A 24 -49.33 0.11 3.81
N HIS A 25 -48.59 -0.93 3.40
CA HIS A 25 -48.91 -2.28 2.88
C HIS A 25 -49.38 -2.34 1.40
N ARG A 26 -48.85 -3.33 0.66
CA ARG A 26 -49.31 -3.90 -0.65
C ARG A 26 -49.16 -3.03 -1.92
N GLU A 27 -49.01 -3.58 -3.14
CA GLU A 27 -48.50 -4.88 -3.66
C GLU A 27 -48.21 -4.78 -5.19
N SER A 28 -47.46 -5.74 -5.76
CA SER A 28 -47.49 -6.24 -7.17
C SER A 28 -47.28 -5.35 -8.44
N ASN A 29 -46.37 -5.85 -9.31
CA ASN A 29 -46.49 -6.06 -10.77
C ASN A 29 -46.47 -4.93 -11.85
N VAL A 30 -45.33 -4.87 -12.58
CA VAL A 30 -45.11 -5.33 -13.99
C VAL A 30 -45.98 -4.80 -15.17
N ALA A 31 -45.31 -4.65 -16.33
CA ALA A 31 -45.81 -4.53 -17.73
C ALA A 31 -45.96 -3.13 -18.38
N SER A 32 -44.85 -2.68 -18.99
CA SER A 32 -44.67 -2.33 -20.42
C SER A 32 -45.83 -1.94 -21.37
N GLN A 33 -45.44 -1.19 -22.42
CA GLN A 33 -46.18 -0.79 -23.66
C GLN A 33 -47.08 0.45 -23.51
N SER A 34 -47.36 1.25 -24.55
CA SER A 34 -46.61 1.86 -25.67
C SER A 34 -47.64 2.66 -26.51
N LEU A 35 -47.21 3.43 -27.52
CA LEU A 35 -48.02 4.38 -28.33
C LEU A 35 -48.42 5.68 -27.58
N GLY A 36 -48.43 6.87 -28.19
CA GLY A 36 -47.72 7.30 -29.41
C GLY A 36 -48.44 8.37 -30.24
N VAL A 37 -47.79 9.54 -30.43
CA VAL A 37 -47.96 10.49 -31.57
C VAL A 37 -49.30 11.29 -31.52
N GLU A 38 -49.47 12.56 -31.93
CA GLU A 38 -48.72 13.63 -32.65
C GLU A 38 -49.14 15.04 -32.02
N ARG A 39 -48.66 16.28 -32.27
CA ARG A 39 -47.58 16.95 -33.05
C ARG A 39 -47.25 18.33 -32.42
N CYS A 40 -46.28 19.06 -33.01
CA CYS A 40 -46.10 20.54 -32.99
C CYS A 40 -45.71 21.22 -31.65
N GLY A 41 -44.61 21.98 -31.54
CA GLY A 41 -43.49 22.26 -32.46
C GLY A 41 -42.23 22.59 -31.63
N VAL A 42 -41.00 22.74 -32.16
CA VAL A 42 -40.54 23.15 -33.51
C VAL A 42 -39.41 22.21 -33.99
N ILE A 43 -39.19 22.10 -35.31
CA ILE A 43 -38.20 21.19 -35.94
C ILE A 43 -37.26 21.95 -36.88
N ILE A 44 -35.97 21.56 -36.88
CA ILE A 44 -34.95 21.55 -37.95
C ILE A 44 -33.66 21.07 -37.23
N ARG A 45 -33.15 19.83 -37.30
CA ARG A 45 -32.89 18.88 -38.41
C ARG A 45 -32.17 19.56 -39.59
N SER A 46 -30.98 19.13 -40.01
CA SER A 46 -30.14 17.97 -39.67
C SER A 46 -28.77 18.07 -40.37
N ARG A 47 -27.82 17.16 -40.07
CA ARG A 47 -27.11 16.33 -41.09
C ARG A 47 -25.95 15.49 -40.51
N MET A 48 -26.06 14.16 -40.65
CA MET A 48 -24.91 13.34 -41.06
C MET A 48 -24.65 13.56 -42.57
N LEU A 49 -23.59 12.95 -43.11
CA LEU A 49 -23.07 13.09 -44.49
C LEU A 49 -22.35 14.41 -44.79
N ARG A 50 -21.04 14.43 -44.46
CA ARG A 50 -19.99 14.71 -45.44
C ARG A 50 -18.66 14.11 -45.02
N ALA A 51 -18.28 13.02 -45.69
CA ALA A 51 -16.90 12.53 -45.68
C ALA A 51 -16.03 13.36 -46.64
N ARG A 52 -14.71 13.31 -46.46
CA ARG A 52 -13.67 13.94 -47.32
C ARG A 52 -13.79 15.46 -47.49
N GLN A 53 -13.03 16.21 -46.69
CA GLN A 53 -11.81 16.91 -47.14
C GLN A 53 -11.34 17.90 -46.06
N PHE A 54 -10.14 17.69 -45.52
CA PHE A 54 -9.19 18.76 -45.18
C PHE A 54 -7.80 18.13 -45.01
N ARG A 55 -6.91 18.41 -45.95
CA ARG A 55 -5.46 18.18 -45.87
C ARG A 55 -4.80 19.54 -46.04
N ILE A 56 -3.69 19.75 -45.34
CA ILE A 56 -2.76 20.89 -45.52
C ILE A 56 -3.36 22.27 -45.17
N LEU A 57 -2.91 22.82 -44.04
CA LEU A 57 -2.03 24.00 -44.15
C LEU A 57 -0.95 23.94 -43.08
N LEU A 58 0.29 24.19 -43.50
CA LEU A 58 1.51 24.24 -42.70
C LEU A 58 2.19 25.57 -43.07
N ILE A 59 2.86 26.25 -42.13
CA ILE A 59 3.61 27.51 -42.38
C ILE A 59 2.63 28.70 -42.65
N LEU A 60 2.86 29.98 -42.30
CA LEU A 60 4.03 30.77 -41.90
C LEU A 60 3.63 31.80 -40.82
N LEU A 61 4.55 32.22 -39.94
CA LEU A 61 4.44 33.52 -39.26
C LEU A 61 5.82 34.17 -39.02
N LEU A 62 6.33 34.82 -40.07
CA LEU A 62 7.51 35.68 -40.03
C LEU A 62 7.35 36.76 -41.10
N THR A 63 7.20 38.01 -40.67
CA THR A 63 7.19 39.19 -41.55
C THR A 63 8.00 40.31 -40.91
N PHE A 64 9.27 40.42 -41.28
CA PHE A 64 10.01 41.67 -41.30
C PHE A 64 10.47 41.89 -42.73
N GLN A 65 10.18 43.07 -43.30
CA GLN A 65 10.64 43.47 -44.63
C GLN A 65 11.44 44.77 -44.55
N SER A 66 12.58 44.77 -45.21
CA SER A 66 13.13 45.92 -45.94
C SER A 66 14.03 45.40 -47.07
N ALA A 67 14.05 46.11 -48.19
CA ALA A 67 14.77 45.72 -49.40
C ALA A 67 16.30 46.00 -49.29
N ALA A 68 17.19 45.63 -50.23
CA ALA A 68 16.98 45.26 -51.64
C ALA A 68 18.12 44.42 -52.25
N SER A 69 17.97 44.10 -53.54
CA SER A 69 19.08 43.92 -54.51
C SER A 69 19.97 42.67 -54.45
N GLY A 70 19.38 41.52 -54.78
CA GLY A 70 19.77 40.77 -55.98
C GLY A 70 21.19 40.15 -56.11
N ARG A 71 21.23 38.82 -56.02
CA ARG A 71 21.95 37.95 -56.99
C ARG A 71 21.34 36.55 -56.97
N GLN A 72 21.04 35.99 -58.14
CA GLN A 72 20.63 34.59 -58.26
C GLN A 72 21.87 33.69 -58.22
N SER A 73 21.83 32.64 -57.40
CA SER A 73 22.61 31.43 -57.60
C SER A 73 21.67 30.24 -57.49
N ALA A 74 21.78 29.28 -58.41
CA ALA A 74 20.87 28.14 -58.43
C ALA A 74 21.21 27.19 -57.26
N GLN A 75 20.30 27.09 -56.28
CA GLN A 75 20.41 26.08 -55.24
C GLN A 75 20.05 24.71 -55.82
N ALA A 76 21.08 23.98 -56.28
CA ALA A 76 20.96 22.56 -56.58
C ALA A 76 20.46 21.82 -55.34
N ALA A 77 19.43 20.98 -55.52
CA ALA A 77 18.90 20.17 -54.43
C ALA A 77 19.99 19.20 -53.95
N LYS A 78 20.49 19.40 -52.73
CA LYS A 78 21.38 18.43 -52.08
C LYS A 78 20.57 17.20 -51.70
N THR A 79 20.61 16.17 -52.54
CA THR A 79 20.25 14.81 -52.14
C THR A 79 21.00 14.47 -50.85
N PRO A 80 20.34 13.94 -49.80
CA PRO A 80 21.03 13.44 -48.63
C PRO A 80 22.07 12.39 -49.02
N ALA A 81 23.23 12.41 -48.39
CA ALA A 81 24.19 11.30 -48.53
C ALA A 81 23.52 10.00 -48.05
N PRO A 82 23.76 8.85 -48.71
CA PRO A 82 23.19 7.58 -48.26
C PRO A 82 23.67 7.26 -46.84
N GLN A 83 22.73 6.93 -45.95
CA GLN A 83 23.05 6.51 -44.59
C GLN A 83 23.97 5.27 -44.63
N SER A 84 24.99 5.23 -43.78
CA SER A 84 25.84 4.04 -43.67
C SER A 84 25.03 2.83 -43.17
N GLN A 85 25.43 1.62 -43.53
CA GLN A 85 24.65 0.42 -43.22
C GLN A 85 24.43 0.25 -41.71
N GLY A 86 25.48 0.42 -40.89
CA GLY A 86 25.35 0.39 -39.42
C GLY A 86 24.43 1.48 -38.83
N GLN A 87 24.20 2.60 -39.55
CA GLN A 87 23.21 3.60 -39.16
C GLN A 87 21.79 3.17 -39.53
N GLN A 88 21.60 2.51 -40.68
CA GLN A 88 20.32 1.90 -41.06
C GLN A 88 19.92 0.76 -40.11
N ASP A 89 20.91 -0.05 -39.70
CA ASP A 89 20.75 -1.13 -38.73
C ASP A 89 20.38 -0.58 -37.34
N ALA A 90 21.09 0.45 -36.86
CA ALA A 90 20.76 1.13 -35.59
C ALA A 90 19.35 1.76 -35.60
N ASP A 91 18.95 2.38 -36.71
CA ASP A 91 17.60 2.93 -36.91
C ASP A 91 16.54 1.80 -36.93
N ALA A 92 16.85 0.62 -37.48
CA ALA A 92 15.96 -0.53 -37.50
C ALA A 92 15.80 -1.16 -36.10
N ASP A 93 16.90 -1.27 -35.36
CA ASP A 93 16.92 -1.67 -33.96
C ASP A 93 16.13 -0.72 -33.06
N ALA A 94 16.26 0.59 -33.27
CA ALA A 94 15.47 1.59 -32.55
C ALA A 94 13.96 1.46 -32.86
N ARG A 95 13.58 1.30 -34.13
CA ARG A 95 12.18 1.01 -34.51
C ARG A 95 11.65 -0.25 -33.85
N ARG A 96 12.44 -1.35 -33.80
CA ARG A 96 12.04 -2.60 -33.13
C ARG A 96 11.78 -2.39 -31.64
N ARG A 97 12.71 -1.76 -30.91
CA ARG A 97 12.53 -1.47 -29.46
C ARG A 97 11.32 -0.59 -29.19
N ARG A 98 11.02 0.38 -30.08
CA ARG A 98 9.83 1.23 -29.98
C ARG A 98 8.52 0.45 -30.13
N SER A 99 8.41 -0.39 -31.16
CA SER A 99 7.24 -1.25 -31.36
C SER A 99 7.06 -2.27 -30.23
N GLU A 100 8.15 -2.87 -29.74
CA GLU A 100 8.12 -3.81 -28.62
C GLU A 100 7.64 -3.14 -27.33
N ALA A 101 8.13 -1.93 -27.02
CA ALA A 101 7.67 -1.15 -25.87
C ALA A 101 6.16 -0.86 -25.94
N PHE A 102 5.61 -0.53 -27.12
CA PHE A 102 4.18 -0.32 -27.30
C PHE A 102 3.34 -1.57 -27.05
N GLU A 103 3.71 -2.72 -27.63
CA GLU A 103 3.01 -3.98 -27.36
C GLU A 103 3.15 -4.41 -25.90
N ILE A 104 4.29 -4.14 -25.25
CA ILE A 104 4.47 -4.36 -23.81
C ILE A 104 3.49 -3.48 -23.01
N VAL A 105 3.36 -2.18 -23.30
CA VAL A 105 2.44 -1.30 -22.55
C VAL A 105 0.99 -1.74 -22.73
N TRP A 106 0.52 -1.87 -23.98
CA TRP A 106 -0.87 -2.26 -24.25
C TRP A 106 -1.23 -3.61 -23.62
N ARG A 107 -0.38 -4.62 -23.79
CA ARG A 107 -0.61 -5.97 -23.26
C ARG A 107 -0.56 -5.98 -21.73
N THR A 108 0.38 -5.27 -21.11
CA THR A 108 0.49 -5.22 -19.64
C THR A 108 -0.77 -4.61 -19.02
N VAL A 109 -1.33 -3.55 -19.61
CA VAL A 109 -2.65 -3.02 -19.21
C VAL A 109 -3.75 -4.06 -19.48
N LYS A 110 -3.83 -4.61 -20.70
CA LYS A 110 -4.88 -5.56 -21.08
C LYS A 110 -4.95 -6.79 -20.16
N GLU A 111 -3.81 -7.31 -19.73
CA GLU A 111 -3.67 -8.48 -18.86
C GLU A 111 -3.94 -8.17 -17.37
N ASN A 112 -3.46 -7.01 -16.87
CA ASN A 112 -3.36 -6.77 -15.42
C ASN A 112 -4.34 -5.71 -14.87
N HIS A 113 -4.99 -4.91 -15.72
CA HIS A 113 -5.99 -3.91 -15.27
C HIS A 113 -7.11 -4.58 -14.46
N PHE A 114 -7.40 -4.07 -13.26
CA PHE A 114 -8.31 -4.71 -12.30
C PHE A 114 -9.73 -4.89 -12.85
N ASP A 115 -10.24 -3.84 -13.49
CA ASP A 115 -11.53 -3.82 -14.17
C ASP A 115 -11.37 -4.31 -15.61
N PRO A 116 -12.05 -5.39 -16.05
CA PRO A 116 -11.97 -5.90 -17.42
C PRO A 116 -12.67 -5.00 -18.45
N THR A 117 -13.39 -3.95 -18.02
CA THR A 117 -14.03 -2.95 -18.90
C THR A 117 -13.20 -1.69 -19.09
N PHE A 118 -12.01 -1.58 -18.48
CA PHE A 118 -11.06 -0.46 -18.62
C PHE A 118 -11.69 0.93 -18.36
N GLY A 119 -12.58 1.05 -17.37
CA GLY A 119 -13.33 2.27 -17.08
C GLY A 119 -14.39 2.63 -18.14
N GLY A 120 -14.68 1.71 -19.07
CA GLY A 120 -15.51 1.94 -20.25
C GLY A 120 -14.71 2.24 -21.53
N ALA A 121 -13.38 2.18 -21.51
CA ALA A 121 -12.54 2.37 -22.69
C ALA A 121 -12.44 1.09 -23.54
N ASP A 122 -12.69 1.20 -24.84
CA ASP A 122 -12.35 0.15 -25.81
C ASP A 122 -10.83 0.13 -26.02
N TRP A 123 -10.15 -0.70 -25.22
CA TRP A 123 -8.69 -0.82 -25.21
C TRP A 123 -8.10 -1.43 -26.49
N ASP A 124 -8.92 -2.09 -27.31
CA ASP A 124 -8.49 -2.67 -28.58
C ASP A 124 -8.64 -1.66 -29.72
N ALA A 125 -9.70 -0.85 -29.72
CA ALA A 125 -9.81 0.34 -30.57
C ALA A 125 -8.73 1.38 -30.25
N VAL A 126 -8.39 1.59 -28.97
CA VAL A 126 -7.27 2.45 -28.56
C VAL A 126 -5.94 1.94 -29.12
N ARG A 127 -5.67 0.63 -29.11
CA ARG A 127 -4.46 0.08 -29.79
C ARG A 127 -4.50 0.37 -31.29
N ALA A 128 -5.63 0.16 -31.96
CA ALA A 128 -5.78 0.40 -33.39
C ALA A 128 -5.58 1.88 -33.78
N GLU A 129 -5.94 2.81 -32.89
CA GLU A 129 -5.71 4.25 -33.06
C GLU A 129 -4.22 4.62 -32.92
N PHE A 130 -3.52 4.07 -31.91
CA PHE A 130 -2.15 4.45 -31.58
C PHE A 130 -1.05 3.68 -32.35
N ALA A 131 -1.28 2.44 -32.77
CA ALA A 131 -0.30 1.65 -33.52
C ALA A 131 0.28 2.38 -34.76
N PRO A 132 -0.52 2.94 -35.69
CA PRO A 132 0.00 3.65 -36.85
C PRO A 132 0.59 5.03 -36.50
N LEU A 133 0.50 5.52 -35.25
CA LEU A 133 1.27 6.67 -34.77
C LEU A 133 2.66 6.22 -34.30
N VAL A 134 2.72 5.14 -33.51
CA VAL A 134 3.96 4.53 -33.00
C VAL A 134 4.90 4.06 -34.12
N GLU A 135 4.36 3.44 -35.17
CA GLU A 135 5.14 3.02 -36.36
C GLU A 135 5.87 4.20 -37.04
N ARG A 136 5.37 5.42 -36.88
CA ARG A 136 5.93 6.66 -37.47
C ARG A 136 6.75 7.48 -36.47
N ALA A 137 6.86 7.07 -35.21
CA ALA A 137 7.61 7.80 -34.19
C ALA A 137 9.10 7.85 -34.56
N ALA A 138 9.61 9.06 -34.79
CA ALA A 138 10.99 9.32 -35.17
C ALA A 138 11.97 9.16 -34.00
N SER A 139 11.49 9.28 -32.76
CA SER A 139 12.31 9.20 -31.54
C SER A 139 11.61 8.46 -30.40
N ASP A 140 12.39 7.99 -29.43
CA ASP A 140 11.87 7.32 -28.23
C ASP A 140 11.08 8.31 -27.36
N ARG A 141 11.46 9.59 -27.31
CA ARG A 141 10.70 10.67 -26.66
C ARG A 141 9.32 10.90 -27.29
N GLU A 142 9.21 10.81 -28.61
CA GLU A 142 7.91 10.89 -29.31
C GLU A 142 7.04 9.67 -28.99
N LEU A 143 7.64 8.47 -28.95
CA LEU A 143 6.95 7.27 -28.46
C LEU A 143 6.45 7.45 -27.03
N HIS A 144 7.28 7.91 -26.08
CA HIS A 144 6.87 8.05 -24.68
C HIS A 144 5.67 8.99 -24.53
N ALA A 145 5.65 10.09 -25.28
CA ALA A 145 4.50 11.00 -25.35
C ALA A 145 3.25 10.35 -25.96
N LEU A 146 3.38 9.48 -26.97
CA LEU A 146 2.28 8.70 -27.53
C LEU A 146 1.76 7.63 -26.55
N LEU A 147 2.66 6.95 -25.84
CA LEU A 147 2.31 5.94 -24.84
C LEU A 147 1.57 6.56 -23.65
N GLN A 148 1.98 7.74 -23.16
CA GLN A 148 1.23 8.45 -22.12
C GLN A 148 -0.16 8.85 -22.62
N GLN A 149 -0.26 9.40 -23.84
CA GLN A 149 -1.56 9.74 -24.45
C GLN A 149 -2.48 8.51 -24.62
N MET A 150 -1.92 7.32 -24.87
CA MET A 150 -2.67 6.06 -24.90
C MET A 150 -3.18 5.67 -23.50
N LEU A 151 -2.32 5.73 -22.48
CA LEU A 151 -2.68 5.43 -21.09
C LEU A 151 -3.74 6.39 -20.54
N ASN A 152 -3.67 7.68 -20.88
CA ASN A 152 -4.65 8.70 -20.46
C ASN A 152 -6.10 8.36 -20.84
N ARG A 153 -6.32 7.50 -21.84
CA ARG A 153 -7.65 7.05 -22.28
C ARG A 153 -8.40 6.23 -21.21
N LEU A 154 -7.69 5.73 -20.20
CA LEU A 154 -8.26 5.06 -19.02
C LEU A 154 -8.89 6.05 -18.03
N GLY A 155 -8.45 7.31 -18.01
CA GLY A 155 -8.96 8.34 -17.09
C GLY A 155 -8.68 8.08 -15.60
N GLN A 156 -7.65 7.29 -15.28
CA GLN A 156 -7.33 6.77 -13.95
C GLN A 156 -5.89 7.08 -13.53
N SER A 157 -5.64 7.12 -12.22
CA SER A 157 -4.31 7.35 -11.65
C SER A 157 -3.36 6.16 -11.79
N HIS A 158 -2.07 6.41 -11.58
CA HIS A 158 -0.99 5.41 -11.61
C HIS A 158 -0.80 4.68 -12.96
N PHE A 159 -1.16 5.31 -14.08
CA PHE A 159 -0.85 4.85 -15.44
C PHE A 159 0.09 5.85 -16.13
N ASN A 160 1.40 5.69 -15.93
CA ASN A 160 2.42 6.69 -16.27
C ASN A 160 3.59 6.09 -17.07
N ILE A 161 4.18 6.88 -17.96
CA ILE A 161 5.46 6.60 -18.64
C ILE A 161 6.54 7.52 -18.08
N ILE A 162 7.40 6.97 -17.23
CA ILE A 162 8.56 7.66 -16.67
C ILE A 162 9.70 7.53 -17.68
N THR A 163 10.14 8.64 -18.27
CA THR A 163 11.18 8.62 -19.33
C THR A 163 12.59 8.58 -18.73
N PRO A 164 13.62 8.05 -19.44
CA PRO A 164 14.97 7.90 -18.89
C PRO A 164 15.58 9.18 -18.34
N GLU A 165 15.27 10.33 -18.94
CA GLU A 165 15.77 11.65 -18.53
C GLU A 165 15.23 12.10 -17.16
N SER A 166 14.09 11.54 -16.73
CA SER A 166 13.45 11.79 -15.43
C SER A 166 13.87 10.82 -14.31
N ILE A 167 14.65 9.79 -14.64
CA ILE A 167 15.19 8.83 -13.66
C ILE A 167 16.44 9.46 -13.03
N PRO A 168 16.50 9.77 -11.72
CA PRO A 168 17.75 10.20 -11.07
C PRO A 168 18.78 9.06 -11.04
N SER A 169 20.02 9.37 -11.44
CA SER A 169 21.18 8.47 -11.23
C SER A 169 21.87 8.77 -9.90
N THR A 170 22.42 7.73 -9.27
CA THR A 170 23.23 7.81 -8.05
C THR A 170 24.71 7.56 -8.29
N ASP A 171 25.08 7.15 -9.50
CA ASP A 171 26.28 6.34 -9.72
C ASP A 171 27.48 7.24 -10.11
N GLY A 172 27.73 8.27 -9.29
CA GLY A 172 28.69 9.34 -9.55
C GLY A 172 29.95 9.35 -8.66
N GLU A 173 30.20 8.29 -7.89
CA GLU A 173 31.33 8.19 -6.94
C GLU A 173 32.18 6.89 -7.09
N ASP A 174 31.79 5.94 -7.96
CA ASP A 174 32.39 4.58 -8.02
C ASP A 174 33.28 4.30 -9.26
N ASP A 175 33.42 5.23 -10.21
CA ASP A 175 34.16 5.03 -11.49
C ASP A 175 35.70 4.90 -11.34
N GLU A 176 36.27 5.12 -10.15
CA GLU A 176 37.72 4.97 -9.87
C GLU A 176 38.08 3.60 -9.26
N ARG A 177 37.55 2.49 -9.81
CA ARG A 177 37.98 1.13 -9.44
C ARG A 177 38.28 0.25 -10.65
N GLU A 178 39.58 0.12 -10.94
CA GLU A 178 40.15 -0.77 -11.94
C GLU A 178 39.78 -2.25 -11.73
N ASP A 179 39.89 -3.04 -12.81
CA ASP A 179 39.41 -4.41 -12.89
C ASP A 179 39.97 -5.37 -11.81
N GLY A 180 39.10 -5.77 -10.88
CA GLY A 180 39.35 -6.83 -9.89
C GLY A 180 38.33 -7.96 -10.00
N GLY A 181 38.72 -9.09 -10.62
CA GLY A 181 37.80 -10.17 -10.98
C GLY A 181 37.21 -10.96 -9.80
N GLY A 182 35.89 -11.16 -9.82
CA GLY A 182 35.15 -12.05 -8.92
C GLY A 182 33.73 -12.31 -9.46
N GLU A 183 33.29 -13.57 -9.53
CA GLU A 183 32.08 -13.94 -10.28
C GLU A 183 30.76 -13.78 -9.50
N SER A 184 29.69 -13.59 -10.28
CA SER A 184 28.30 -13.92 -9.91
C SER A 184 27.66 -13.16 -8.74
N ALA A 185 27.70 -11.83 -8.78
CA ALA A 185 26.51 -11.04 -8.47
C ALA A 185 25.78 -10.71 -9.78
N GLY A 186 24.45 -10.85 -9.83
CA GLY A 186 23.67 -10.64 -11.06
C GLY A 186 23.90 -9.24 -11.63
N LYS A 187 24.40 -9.16 -12.87
CA LYS A 187 24.74 -7.89 -13.54
C LYS A 187 23.56 -6.92 -13.46
N ARG A 188 23.69 -5.86 -12.65
CA ARG A 188 22.83 -4.68 -12.78
C ARG A 188 23.04 -4.16 -14.20
N GLN A 189 22.04 -4.29 -15.07
CA GLN A 189 22.02 -3.47 -16.27
C GLN A 189 21.96 -2.01 -15.79
N HIS A 190 23.02 -1.27 -16.07
CA HIS A 190 23.22 0.08 -15.57
C HIS A 190 22.11 0.95 -16.16
N ARG A 191 21.16 1.37 -15.32
CA ARG A 191 19.96 2.08 -15.79
C ARG A 191 20.36 3.49 -16.23
N PRO A 192 20.04 3.92 -17.45
CA PRO A 192 20.29 5.31 -17.85
C PRO A 192 19.47 6.24 -16.96
N GLY A 193 20.15 7.23 -16.37
CA GLY A 193 19.54 8.21 -15.47
C GLY A 193 20.36 9.50 -15.40
N SER A 194 19.71 10.57 -14.96
CA SER A 194 20.25 11.92 -14.89
C SER A 194 20.84 12.21 -13.50
N LEU A 195 22.14 12.48 -13.43
CA LEU A 195 22.78 13.03 -12.23
C LEU A 195 22.19 14.40 -11.87
N SER A 196 21.92 15.25 -12.88
CA SER A 196 21.27 16.55 -12.68
C SER A 196 19.88 16.42 -12.04
N MET A 197 19.11 15.38 -12.34
CA MET A 197 17.83 15.12 -11.65
C MET A 197 18.06 14.73 -10.19
N ALA A 198 19.09 13.93 -9.87
CA ALA A 198 19.43 13.62 -8.48
C ALA A 198 19.89 14.87 -7.71
N GLU A 199 20.64 15.78 -8.34
CA GLU A 199 20.98 17.09 -7.79
C GLU A 199 19.72 17.96 -7.57
N HIS A 200 18.82 18.05 -8.55
CA HIS A 200 17.56 18.79 -8.44
C HIS A 200 16.63 18.24 -7.35
N LEU A 201 16.74 16.95 -7.03
CA LEU A 201 16.00 16.33 -5.93
C LEU A 201 16.69 16.53 -4.56
N THR A 202 18.00 16.76 -4.51
CA THR A 202 18.78 16.83 -3.26
C THR A 202 19.35 18.20 -2.88
N TYR A 203 19.40 19.17 -3.81
CA TYR A 203 19.92 20.53 -3.59
C TYR A 203 18.87 21.61 -3.87
N GLY A 204 18.67 22.49 -2.90
CA GLY A 204 17.61 23.50 -2.95
C GLY A 204 17.66 24.48 -1.79
N ILE A 205 16.53 25.09 -1.46
CA ILE A 205 16.47 26.18 -0.45
C ILE A 205 15.70 25.84 0.83
N GLY A 206 15.08 24.65 0.92
CA GLY A 206 14.32 24.20 2.09
C GLY A 206 13.02 24.98 2.32
N ILE A 207 12.06 24.87 1.39
CA ILE A 207 10.68 25.39 1.52
C ILE A 207 9.65 24.40 0.98
N ASP A 208 8.43 24.49 1.48
CA ASP A 208 7.25 23.84 0.90
C ASP A 208 6.33 24.91 0.30
N LEU A 209 5.71 24.61 -0.85
CA LEU A 209 4.74 25.46 -1.53
C LEU A 209 3.35 24.82 -1.55
N ARG A 210 2.30 25.64 -1.63
CA ARG A 210 0.95 25.24 -2.09
C ARG A 210 0.32 26.32 -2.97
N VAL A 211 -0.58 25.90 -3.86
CA VAL A 211 -1.38 26.82 -4.69
C VAL A 211 -2.62 27.26 -3.91
N ILE A 212 -2.48 28.34 -3.12
CA ILE A 212 -3.58 28.90 -2.32
C ILE A 212 -4.21 30.04 -3.12
N ALA A 213 -5.49 29.89 -3.47
CA ALA A 213 -6.25 30.86 -4.29
C ALA A 213 -5.53 31.25 -5.61
N GLY A 214 -5.01 30.25 -6.33
CA GLY A 214 -4.33 30.45 -7.63
C GLY A 214 -2.93 31.08 -7.55
N ALA A 215 -2.33 31.14 -6.36
CA ALA A 215 -0.99 31.69 -6.15
C ALA A 215 -0.08 30.69 -5.43
N ALA A 216 1.18 30.60 -5.85
CA ALA A 216 2.21 29.81 -5.17
C ALA A 216 2.61 30.49 -3.84
N VAL A 217 2.08 29.98 -2.73
CA VAL A 217 2.33 30.48 -1.37
C VAL A 217 3.27 29.54 -0.64
N ILE A 218 4.28 30.10 0.02
CA ILE A 218 5.17 29.36 0.93
C ILE A 218 4.35 28.92 2.14
N THR A 219 4.32 27.61 2.43
CA THR A 219 3.59 27.03 3.57
C THR A 219 4.52 26.61 4.70
N ARG A 220 5.71 26.07 4.37
CA ARG A 220 6.79 25.77 5.32
C ARG A 220 8.10 26.37 4.82
N VAL A 221 8.95 26.77 5.77
CA VAL A 221 10.36 27.12 5.56
C VAL A 221 11.13 26.30 6.58
N GLU A 222 12.10 25.52 6.12
CA GLU A 222 12.86 24.65 7.01
C GLU A 222 13.78 25.47 7.96
N PRO A 223 13.83 25.18 9.27
CA PRO A 223 14.77 25.84 10.18
C PRO A 223 16.22 25.68 9.74
N GLN A 224 16.95 26.82 9.71
CA GLN A 224 18.36 26.97 9.30
C GLN A 224 18.65 26.82 7.79
N SER A 225 17.64 26.56 6.95
CA SER A 225 17.80 26.44 5.49
C SER A 225 18.24 27.75 4.81
N PRO A 226 18.72 27.71 3.55
CA PRO A 226 18.98 28.91 2.76
C PRO A 226 17.80 29.89 2.73
N ALA A 227 16.57 29.39 2.59
CA ALA A 227 15.36 30.23 2.61
C ALA A 227 15.13 30.92 3.96
N ALA A 228 15.35 30.21 5.08
CA ALA A 228 15.26 30.80 6.42
C ALA A 228 16.29 31.92 6.61
N ARG A 229 17.54 31.69 6.17
CA ARG A 229 18.64 32.68 6.27
C ARG A 229 18.42 33.87 5.32
N ALA A 230 17.78 33.65 4.16
CA ALA A 230 17.32 34.70 3.26
C ALA A 230 16.04 35.44 3.75
N GLY A 231 15.51 35.09 4.93
CA GLY A 231 14.37 35.77 5.55
C GLY A 231 13.01 35.45 4.92
N LEU A 232 12.90 34.40 4.10
CA LEU A 232 11.62 33.91 3.59
C LEU A 232 10.77 33.33 4.74
N ARG A 233 9.44 33.46 4.62
CA ARG A 233 8.49 33.04 5.65
C ARG A 233 7.22 32.43 5.05
N PRO A 234 6.51 31.56 5.79
CA PRO A 234 5.16 31.14 5.42
C PRO A 234 4.24 32.33 5.14
N GLY A 235 3.36 32.19 4.15
CA GLY A 235 2.45 33.23 3.70
C GLY A 235 3.05 34.25 2.71
N PHE A 236 4.36 34.19 2.43
CA PHE A 236 4.93 34.92 1.29
C PHE A 236 4.50 34.25 -0.04
N VAL A 237 4.34 35.05 -1.09
CA VAL A 237 3.84 34.59 -2.40
C VAL A 237 4.94 34.68 -3.44
N LEU A 238 5.33 33.56 -4.05
CA LEU A 238 6.29 33.59 -5.16
C LEU A 238 5.65 34.25 -6.40
N ARG A 239 6.42 35.14 -7.04
CA ARG A 239 6.01 35.89 -8.23
C ARG A 239 6.87 35.56 -9.45
N SER A 240 8.15 35.27 -9.25
CA SER A 240 9.02 34.69 -10.27
C SER A 240 10.14 33.84 -9.69
N VAL A 241 10.61 32.87 -10.48
CA VAL A 241 11.80 32.05 -10.20
C VAL A 241 12.75 32.17 -11.38
N ASP A 242 14.00 32.58 -11.13
CA ASP A 242 15.08 32.88 -12.08
C ASP A 242 14.75 33.84 -13.24
N GLY A 243 13.61 34.53 -13.16
CA GLY A 243 13.07 35.49 -14.13
C GLY A 243 11.71 35.04 -14.70
N GLN A 244 11.42 33.74 -14.66
CA GLN A 244 10.17 33.16 -15.14
C GLN A 244 9.02 33.48 -14.18
N GLY A 245 7.92 34.06 -14.68
CA GLY A 245 6.78 34.46 -13.86
C GLY A 245 5.93 33.28 -13.40
N MET A 246 5.63 33.18 -12.10
CA MET A 246 4.93 32.04 -11.50
C MET A 246 3.56 31.74 -12.13
N ARG A 247 2.83 32.76 -12.61
CA ARG A 247 1.56 32.54 -13.30
C ARG A 247 1.76 31.77 -14.62
N GLY A 248 2.85 32.02 -15.34
CA GLY A 248 3.22 31.29 -16.55
C GLY A 248 3.62 29.85 -16.24
N ILE A 249 4.43 29.63 -15.20
CA ILE A 249 4.83 28.29 -14.72
C ILE A 249 3.61 27.46 -14.32
N LEU A 250 2.73 28.00 -13.45
CA LEU A 250 1.51 27.32 -13.03
C LEU A 250 0.61 27.00 -14.24
N SER A 251 0.36 27.97 -15.13
CA SER A 251 -0.43 27.71 -16.35
C SER A 251 0.23 26.71 -17.32
N MET A 252 1.55 26.52 -17.26
CA MET A 252 2.24 25.50 -18.05
C MET A 252 2.03 24.10 -17.44
N LEU A 253 2.19 23.96 -16.13
CA LEU A 253 1.96 22.70 -15.42
C LEU A 253 0.48 22.30 -15.44
N GLU A 254 -0.45 23.25 -15.31
CA GLU A 254 -1.90 23.05 -15.49
C GLU A 254 -2.24 22.51 -16.90
N ARG A 255 -1.53 22.96 -17.95
CA ARG A 255 -1.68 22.42 -19.31
C ARG A 255 -1.01 21.07 -19.50
N ALA A 256 0.16 20.84 -18.90
CA ALA A 256 0.82 19.54 -18.91
C ALA A 256 -0.08 18.47 -18.27
N ALA A 257 -0.76 18.81 -17.17
CA ALA A 257 -1.65 17.92 -16.46
C ALA A 257 -2.95 17.52 -17.22
N VAL A 258 -3.26 18.17 -18.35
CA VAL A 258 -4.29 17.68 -19.29
C VAL A 258 -3.83 16.37 -19.97
N PHE A 259 -2.51 16.18 -20.09
CA PHE A 259 -1.85 14.99 -20.63
C PHE A 259 -1.27 14.08 -19.54
N GLU A 260 -1.44 14.40 -18.25
CA GLU A 260 -1.13 13.52 -17.13
C GLU A 260 -1.88 13.99 -15.86
N PRO A 261 -3.08 13.45 -15.55
CA PRO A 261 -3.92 13.97 -14.48
C PRO A 261 -3.28 14.00 -13.09
N SER A 262 -2.31 13.12 -12.81
CA SER A 262 -1.51 13.11 -11.57
C SER A 262 -0.77 14.43 -11.33
N VAL A 263 -0.30 15.11 -12.39
CA VAL A 263 0.44 16.37 -12.28
C VAL A 263 -0.36 17.45 -11.55
N LEU A 264 -1.71 17.49 -11.66
CA LEU A 264 -2.55 18.46 -10.93
C LEU A 264 -2.30 18.44 -9.42
N HIS A 265 -2.07 17.25 -8.87
CA HIS A 265 -1.83 17.03 -7.43
C HIS A 265 -0.35 17.13 -7.06
N GLN A 266 0.52 17.35 -8.04
CA GLN A 266 1.97 17.38 -7.90
C GLN A 266 2.57 18.74 -8.27
N ILE A 267 1.82 19.66 -8.92
CA ILE A 267 2.24 21.03 -9.28
C ILE A 267 3.09 21.74 -8.21
N PRO A 268 2.76 21.73 -6.90
CA PRO A 268 3.58 22.42 -5.89
C PRO A 268 4.95 21.78 -5.65
N ALA A 269 5.09 20.47 -5.90
CA ALA A 269 6.36 19.75 -5.86
C ALA A 269 7.14 19.95 -7.17
N GLU A 270 6.48 19.91 -8.33
CA GLU A 270 7.15 20.15 -9.62
C GLU A 270 7.68 21.59 -9.72
N VAL A 271 6.98 22.59 -9.15
CA VAL A 271 7.53 23.95 -9.00
C VAL A 271 8.79 23.99 -8.13
N ILE A 272 8.92 23.09 -7.14
CA ILE A 272 10.14 22.99 -6.32
C ILE A 272 11.27 22.36 -7.13
N VAL A 273 11.06 21.16 -7.70
CA VAL A 273 12.11 20.37 -8.37
C VAL A 273 12.62 21.06 -9.63
N GLU A 274 11.72 21.53 -10.51
CA GLU A 274 12.09 22.02 -11.84
C GLU A 274 12.57 23.48 -11.87
N PHE A 275 12.33 24.27 -10.81
CA PHE A 275 12.62 25.71 -10.81
C PHE A 275 13.36 26.22 -9.56
N VAL A 276 12.93 25.79 -8.36
CA VAL A 276 13.49 26.33 -7.11
C VAL A 276 14.77 25.60 -6.70
N ASN A 277 14.77 24.28 -6.83
CA ASN A 277 15.94 23.41 -6.69
C ASN A 277 16.85 23.50 -7.92
N GLY A 278 17.98 22.78 -7.90
CA GLY A 278 19.02 22.86 -8.93
C GLY A 278 20.41 22.55 -8.38
N ALA A 279 21.36 22.35 -9.29
CA ALA A 279 22.73 21.91 -9.02
C ALA A 279 23.46 22.63 -7.85
N PRO A 280 24.36 21.92 -7.12
CA PRO A 280 25.19 22.48 -6.06
C PRO A 280 25.99 23.71 -6.50
N GLY A 281 26.26 24.62 -5.55
CA GLY A 281 26.98 25.87 -5.82
C GLY A 281 26.19 26.93 -6.59
N THR A 282 25.04 26.59 -7.19
CA THR A 282 24.17 27.55 -7.86
C THR A 282 23.31 28.35 -6.87
N SER A 283 22.59 29.36 -7.37
CA SER A 283 21.65 30.16 -6.57
C SER A 283 20.40 30.49 -7.37
N VAL A 284 19.24 30.43 -6.73
CA VAL A 284 17.94 30.78 -7.33
C VAL A 284 17.59 32.25 -7.08
N ARG A 285 17.18 32.97 -8.14
CA ARG A 285 16.72 34.37 -8.05
C ARG A 285 15.20 34.41 -7.93
N LEU A 286 14.71 34.74 -6.74
CA LEU A 286 13.29 34.83 -6.44
C LEU A 286 12.79 36.28 -6.49
N SER A 287 11.58 36.49 -7.00
CA SER A 287 10.76 37.64 -6.61
C SER A 287 9.48 37.18 -5.92
N TYR A 288 9.08 37.87 -4.87
CA TYR A 288 7.97 37.46 -4.01
C TYR A 288 7.24 38.65 -3.38
N LEU A 289 5.99 38.44 -2.95
CA LEU A 289 5.26 39.41 -2.12
C LEU A 289 5.47 39.08 -0.64
N ASP A 290 5.91 40.07 0.13
CA ASP A 290 6.04 39.95 1.59
C ASP A 290 4.68 40.01 2.31
N GLY A 291 4.71 40.00 3.65
CA GLY A 291 3.50 40.11 4.48
C GLY A 291 2.76 41.44 4.39
N LEU A 292 3.40 42.47 3.81
CA LEU A 292 2.80 43.79 3.53
C LEU A 292 2.45 43.94 2.03
N ASN A 293 2.41 42.84 1.28
CA ASN A 293 2.19 42.79 -0.17
C ASN A 293 3.22 43.55 -1.02
N ARG A 294 4.37 43.93 -0.46
CA ARG A 294 5.42 44.62 -1.22
C ARG A 294 6.20 43.60 -2.03
N LEU A 295 6.52 43.93 -3.27
CA LEU A 295 7.44 43.12 -4.07
C LEU A 295 8.84 43.20 -3.48
N ARG A 296 9.42 42.04 -3.18
CA ARG A 296 10.80 41.85 -2.74
C ARG A 296 11.52 40.95 -3.73
N ARG A 297 12.85 40.94 -3.67
CA ARG A 297 13.71 40.02 -4.40
C ARG A 297 14.68 39.36 -3.41
N ALA A 298 15.10 38.14 -3.70
CA ALA A 298 16.18 37.45 -3.01
C ALA A 298 17.00 36.65 -4.02
N VAL A 299 18.30 36.50 -3.74
CA VAL A 299 19.15 35.49 -4.36
C VAL A 299 19.48 34.51 -3.24
N VAL A 300 19.16 33.23 -3.44
CA VAL A 300 19.24 32.22 -2.36
C VAL A 300 20.12 31.06 -2.86
N PRO A 301 21.20 30.70 -2.14
CA PRO A 301 22.05 29.59 -2.56
C PRO A 301 21.30 28.26 -2.45
N ARG A 302 21.61 27.34 -3.37
CA ARG A 302 21.10 25.96 -3.34
C ARG A 302 22.07 25.09 -2.54
N GLU A 303 21.58 24.55 -1.42
CA GLU A 303 22.34 23.71 -0.48
C GLU A 303 21.69 22.34 -0.35
N ARG A 304 22.45 21.34 0.13
CA ARG A 304 21.96 19.98 0.30
C ARG A 304 20.81 19.95 1.32
N LEU A 305 19.65 19.48 0.88
CA LEU A 305 18.42 19.40 1.67
C LEU A 305 18.51 18.30 2.74
N ARG A 306 17.68 18.40 3.80
CA ARG A 306 17.62 17.40 4.87
C ARG A 306 16.76 16.20 4.49
N GLY A 307 17.38 15.26 3.81
CA GLY A 307 16.76 13.99 3.41
C GLY A 307 17.74 13.07 2.69
N GLU A 308 17.21 12.02 2.10
CA GLU A 308 17.95 10.98 1.38
C GLU A 308 17.17 10.53 0.13
N MET A 309 17.87 10.07 -0.91
CA MET A 309 17.22 9.43 -2.05
C MET A 309 16.83 8.00 -1.67
N SER A 310 15.56 7.63 -1.88
CA SER A 310 15.04 6.33 -1.47
C SER A 310 14.21 5.67 -2.57
N PRO A 311 14.44 4.38 -2.91
CA PRO A 311 13.62 3.64 -3.88
C PRO A 311 12.16 3.55 -3.43
N VAL A 312 11.23 3.87 -4.33
CA VAL A 312 9.79 3.88 -3.98
C VAL A 312 9.19 2.46 -3.99
N PHE A 313 9.44 1.67 -5.02
CA PHE A 313 9.22 0.22 -5.07
C PHE A 313 9.99 -0.39 -6.24
N GLN A 314 9.88 -1.71 -6.47
CA GLN A 314 10.59 -2.41 -7.55
C GLN A 314 10.35 -1.73 -8.91
N ALA A 315 11.43 -1.55 -9.68
CA ALA A 315 11.47 -0.86 -10.98
C ALA A 315 11.06 0.63 -10.99
N MET A 316 10.58 1.23 -9.89
CA MET A 316 10.42 2.69 -9.81
C MET A 316 11.77 3.38 -9.55
N PRO A 317 11.94 4.65 -9.97
CA PRO A 317 13.10 5.45 -9.58
C PRO A 317 13.10 5.76 -8.08
N SER A 318 14.27 6.14 -7.57
CA SER A 318 14.39 6.74 -6.24
C SER A 318 13.77 8.13 -6.20
N GLN A 319 13.15 8.50 -5.08
CA GLN A 319 12.63 9.85 -4.83
C GLN A 319 13.22 10.42 -3.53
N PHE A 320 13.25 11.75 -3.41
CA PHE A 320 13.81 12.41 -2.23
C PHE A 320 12.87 12.30 -1.03
N PHE A 321 13.35 11.66 0.03
CA PHE A 321 12.61 11.39 1.24
C PHE A 321 13.01 12.35 2.37
N GLU A 322 12.02 13.08 2.86
CA GLU A 322 12.12 13.96 4.03
C GLU A 322 11.37 13.36 5.23
N PHE A 323 11.96 13.47 6.42
CA PHE A 323 11.32 13.11 7.69
C PHE A 323 11.64 14.16 8.76
N GLU A 324 10.61 14.71 9.42
CA GLU A 324 10.73 15.64 10.54
C GLU A 324 9.94 15.09 11.73
N SER A 325 10.55 15.00 12.92
CA SER A 325 9.81 14.71 14.16
C SER A 325 10.29 15.56 15.32
N ARG A 326 9.36 16.04 16.13
CA ARG A 326 9.61 16.91 17.30
C ARG A 326 8.41 16.95 18.23
N ARG A 327 8.61 17.42 19.46
CA ARG A 327 7.50 17.80 20.36
C ARG A 327 7.08 19.24 20.14
N LEU A 328 5.80 19.51 20.36
CA LEU A 328 5.17 20.82 20.35
C LEU A 328 5.12 21.39 21.78
N ARG A 329 4.83 22.69 21.92
CA ARG A 329 4.90 23.38 23.22
C ARG A 329 3.90 22.86 24.28
N ASN A 330 2.83 22.21 23.85
CA ASN A 330 1.83 21.52 24.69
C ASN A 330 2.18 20.04 24.96
N GLY A 331 3.41 19.59 24.63
CA GLY A 331 3.87 18.22 24.85
C GLY A 331 3.40 17.20 23.80
N VAL A 332 2.47 17.58 22.91
CA VAL A 332 1.99 16.77 21.79
C VAL A 332 3.15 16.47 20.83
N GLY A 333 3.23 15.23 20.35
CA GLY A 333 4.21 14.84 19.34
C GLY A 333 3.81 15.30 17.94
N TYR A 334 4.79 15.55 17.08
CA TYR A 334 4.59 15.90 15.68
C TYR A 334 5.55 15.08 14.82
N ILE A 335 5.03 14.48 13.75
CA ILE A 335 5.76 13.67 12.77
C ILE A 335 5.29 14.08 11.38
N ARG A 336 6.19 14.52 10.49
CA ARG A 336 5.93 14.80 9.07
C ARG A 336 6.81 13.91 8.22
N PHE A 337 6.23 13.32 7.16
CA PHE A 337 7.00 12.63 6.13
C PHE A 337 6.32 12.70 4.76
N ASN A 338 7.13 12.81 3.69
CA ASN A 338 6.63 13.04 2.33
C ASN A 338 6.42 11.77 1.49
N LEU A 339 6.97 10.62 1.90
CA LEU A 339 6.89 9.34 1.18
C LEU A 339 6.80 8.15 2.12
N PHE A 340 6.01 7.14 1.74
CA PHE A 340 6.00 5.82 2.36
C PHE A 340 7.12 4.97 1.74
N VAL A 341 8.37 5.24 2.12
CA VAL A 341 9.56 4.46 1.72
C VAL A 341 10.17 3.72 2.91
N ALA A 342 10.96 2.68 2.68
CA ALA A 342 11.46 1.81 3.76
C ALA A 342 12.13 2.57 4.94
N PRO A 343 12.97 3.61 4.74
CA PRO A 343 13.55 4.39 5.84
C PRO A 343 12.53 5.18 6.68
N ALA A 344 11.29 5.34 6.21
CA ALA A 344 10.22 5.95 7.00
C ALA A 344 9.80 5.08 8.19
N LEU A 345 9.98 3.76 8.11
CA LEU A 345 9.66 2.85 9.21
C LEU A 345 10.47 3.19 10.46
N ASP A 346 11.79 2.98 10.43
CA ASP A 346 12.62 3.12 11.62
C ASP A 346 12.60 4.55 12.20
N LYS A 347 12.48 5.56 11.33
CA LYS A 347 12.32 6.97 11.74
C LYS A 347 10.97 7.21 12.45
N PHE A 348 9.86 6.65 11.94
CA PHE A 348 8.55 6.71 12.60
C PHE A 348 8.54 5.93 13.92
N CYS A 349 9.19 4.76 13.96
CA CYS A 349 9.34 3.94 15.17
C CYS A 349 10.20 4.62 16.24
N ALA A 350 11.29 5.30 15.85
CA ALA A 350 12.10 6.11 16.76
C ALA A 350 11.30 7.32 17.29
N ALA A 351 10.59 8.02 16.41
CA ALA A 351 9.73 9.15 16.78
C ALA A 351 8.62 8.75 17.77
N LEU A 352 7.87 7.67 17.49
CA LEU A 352 6.86 7.16 18.41
C LEU A 352 7.45 6.67 19.74
N ARG A 353 8.58 5.96 19.74
CA ARG A 353 9.25 5.54 20.98
C ARG A 353 9.67 6.74 21.84
N GLY A 354 10.26 7.77 21.22
CA GLY A 354 10.61 9.04 21.88
C GLY A 354 9.42 9.92 22.28
N MET A 355 8.18 9.50 21.97
CA MET A 355 6.94 10.22 22.26
C MET A 355 5.83 9.32 22.87
N ARG A 356 6.17 8.13 23.43
CA ARG A 356 5.20 7.20 24.04
C ARG A 356 4.39 7.82 25.19
N ASP A 357 4.95 8.79 25.90
CA ASP A 357 4.34 9.57 26.99
C ASP A 357 3.55 10.81 26.53
N ALA A 358 3.65 11.21 25.25
CA ALA A 358 2.91 12.35 24.74
C ALA A 358 1.38 12.09 24.82
N PRO A 359 0.54 13.08 25.15
CA PRO A 359 -0.92 12.90 25.25
C PRO A 359 -1.58 12.63 23.89
N GLY A 360 -0.93 13.05 22.81
CA GLY A 360 -1.26 12.68 21.44
C GLY A 360 -0.09 12.91 20.49
N VAL A 361 -0.26 12.47 19.24
CA VAL A 361 0.62 12.76 18.11
C VAL A 361 -0.16 13.32 16.92
N VAL A 362 0.43 14.30 16.24
CA VAL A 362 -0.01 14.79 14.92
C VAL A 362 0.90 14.16 13.86
N ILE A 363 0.30 13.50 12.87
CA ILE A 363 0.99 12.93 11.71
C ILE A 363 0.66 13.80 10.50
N ASP A 364 1.66 14.47 9.93
CA ASP A 364 1.49 15.38 8.80
C ASP A 364 1.87 14.70 7.47
N LEU A 365 0.84 14.47 6.64
CA LEU A 365 0.93 13.84 5.32
C LEU A 365 0.60 14.84 4.19
N ARG A 366 0.59 16.15 4.49
CA ARG A 366 0.34 17.21 3.51
C ARG A 366 1.41 17.19 2.43
N GLY A 367 1.00 16.89 1.19
CA GLY A 367 1.93 16.72 0.06
C GLY A 367 2.73 15.41 0.06
N ASN A 368 2.28 14.41 0.82
CA ASN A 368 2.84 13.06 0.76
C ASN A 368 2.42 12.37 -0.55
N ARG A 369 3.37 11.94 -1.39
CA ARG A 369 3.10 11.33 -2.72
C ARG A 369 2.72 9.84 -2.66
N GLY A 370 2.58 9.26 -1.46
CA GLY A 370 2.32 7.82 -1.26
C GLY A 370 3.60 6.99 -1.22
N GLY A 371 3.55 5.75 -1.71
CA GLY A 371 4.68 4.80 -1.71
C GLY A 371 4.27 3.36 -1.39
N LEU A 372 5.13 2.65 -0.66
CA LEU A 372 4.99 1.23 -0.30
C LEU A 372 3.71 0.97 0.51
N LEU A 373 2.75 0.29 -0.11
CA LEU A 373 1.50 -0.14 0.55
C LEU A 373 1.76 -1.00 1.80
N GLY A 374 2.85 -1.77 1.83
CA GLY A 374 3.25 -2.56 3.00
C GLY A 374 3.40 -1.73 4.28
N LEU A 375 3.88 -0.48 4.18
CA LEU A 375 4.01 0.41 5.33
C LEU A 375 2.67 0.89 5.89
N VAL A 376 1.57 0.84 5.12
CA VAL A 376 0.24 1.17 5.65
C VAL A 376 -0.15 0.18 6.75
N TYR A 377 0.18 -1.10 6.58
CA TYR A 377 -0.03 -2.13 7.60
C TYR A 377 0.86 -1.90 8.83
N GLY A 378 2.18 -1.77 8.64
CA GLY A 378 3.12 -1.64 9.76
C GLY A 378 2.96 -0.34 10.54
N LEU A 379 2.89 0.80 9.86
CA LEU A 379 2.68 2.09 10.51
C LEU A 379 1.26 2.21 11.09
N GLY A 380 0.26 1.61 10.44
CA GLY A 380 -1.12 1.55 10.95
C GLY A 380 -1.17 0.76 12.26
N GLY A 381 -0.57 -0.43 12.30
CA GLY A 381 -0.52 -1.27 13.48
C GLY A 381 0.30 -0.68 14.64
N LEU A 382 1.26 0.21 14.37
CA LEU A 382 1.98 0.96 15.43
C LEU A 382 1.09 2.00 16.13
N LEU A 383 -0.09 2.29 15.57
CA LEU A 383 -1.08 3.21 16.14
C LEU A 383 -2.33 2.46 16.62
N GLU A 384 -2.82 1.50 15.85
CA GLU A 384 -4.03 0.74 16.15
C GLU A 384 -3.89 -0.15 17.39
N THR A 385 -5.01 -0.36 18.08
CA THR A 385 -5.06 -1.05 19.39
C THR A 385 -5.93 -2.31 19.38
N ARG A 386 -6.44 -2.67 18.21
CA ARG A 386 -7.29 -3.83 17.89
C ARG A 386 -7.09 -4.17 16.42
N ASP A 387 -7.52 -5.35 15.99
CA ASP A 387 -7.57 -5.68 14.57
C ASP A 387 -8.60 -4.81 13.84
N VAL A 388 -8.21 -4.24 12.70
CA VAL A 388 -9.07 -3.41 11.84
C VAL A 388 -8.79 -3.68 10.37
N SER A 389 -9.83 -3.64 9.54
CA SER A 389 -9.69 -3.51 8.10
C SER A 389 -9.57 -2.03 7.75
N PHE A 390 -8.57 -1.65 6.95
CA PHE A 390 -8.51 -0.32 6.33
C PHE A 390 -9.28 -0.27 4.99
N GLY A 391 -9.62 -1.43 4.43
CA GLY A 391 -10.33 -1.56 3.16
C GLY A 391 -9.96 -2.83 2.40
N VAL A 392 -10.32 -2.87 1.12
CA VAL A 392 -10.15 -4.04 0.24
C VAL A 392 -9.56 -3.60 -1.09
N MET A 393 -8.42 -4.18 -1.46
CA MET A 393 -7.94 -4.18 -2.85
C MET A 393 -8.78 -5.16 -3.67
N ARG A 394 -9.17 -4.77 -4.88
CA ARG A 394 -9.86 -5.64 -5.83
C ARG A 394 -9.02 -5.77 -7.08
N THR A 395 -8.46 -6.95 -7.34
CA THR A 395 -7.78 -7.26 -8.60
C THR A 395 -8.70 -8.08 -9.49
N ARG A 396 -8.31 -8.31 -10.74
CA ARG A 396 -9.00 -9.24 -11.64
C ARG A 396 -9.02 -10.69 -11.12
N ALA A 397 -8.08 -11.05 -10.23
CA ALA A 397 -7.95 -12.40 -9.65
C ALA A 397 -8.69 -12.58 -8.32
N GLY A 398 -9.15 -11.51 -7.65
CA GLY A 398 -9.84 -11.64 -6.37
C GLY A 398 -9.88 -10.36 -5.54
N ARG A 399 -10.13 -10.52 -4.24
CA ARG A 399 -10.17 -9.44 -3.25
C ARG A 399 -9.17 -9.71 -2.14
N PHE A 400 -8.40 -8.70 -1.77
CA PHE A 400 -7.41 -8.77 -0.70
C PHE A 400 -7.73 -7.69 0.34
N GLU A 401 -7.97 -8.10 1.57
CA GLU A 401 -8.29 -7.19 2.68
C GLU A 401 -7.01 -6.59 3.28
N LEU A 402 -7.00 -5.26 3.48
CA LEU A 402 -5.93 -4.55 4.17
C LEU A 402 -6.16 -4.67 5.68
N GLN A 403 -6.00 -5.89 6.20
CA GLN A 403 -6.14 -6.17 7.62
C GLN A 403 -4.92 -5.68 8.39
N VAL A 404 -5.11 -4.63 9.20
CA VAL A 404 -4.09 -4.03 10.05
C VAL A 404 -4.18 -4.64 11.44
N ASN A 405 -3.15 -5.39 11.83
CA ASN A 405 -3.02 -5.95 13.18
C ASN A 405 -2.25 -4.98 14.10
N PRO A 406 -2.64 -4.85 15.38
CA PRO A 406 -1.91 -4.04 16.35
C PRO A 406 -0.53 -4.68 16.62
N GLN A 407 0.52 -3.86 16.58
CA GLN A 407 1.89 -4.28 16.87
C GLN A 407 2.08 -4.49 18.38
N LYS A 408 3.20 -5.10 18.84
CA LYS A 408 3.32 -5.49 20.26
C LYS A 408 3.14 -4.33 21.25
N ASN A 409 3.68 -3.16 20.92
CA ASN A 409 3.67 -1.97 21.75
C ASN A 409 3.11 -0.76 20.98
N PRO A 410 1.81 -0.73 20.67
CA PRO A 410 1.20 0.30 19.84
C PRO A 410 1.03 1.59 20.64
N TYR A 411 1.12 2.73 19.97
CA TYR A 411 0.94 4.03 20.60
C TYR A 411 -0.52 4.23 21.03
N ARG A 412 -0.77 4.49 22.32
CA ARG A 412 -2.13 4.54 22.91
C ARG A 412 -2.70 5.96 23.10
N GLY A 413 -1.92 7.02 22.87
CA GLY A 413 -2.42 8.40 22.96
C GLY A 413 -3.35 8.79 21.81
N GLN A 414 -3.84 10.03 21.82
CA GLN A 414 -4.69 10.53 20.74
C GLN A 414 -3.89 10.69 19.43
N VAL A 415 -4.53 10.48 18.28
CA VAL A 415 -3.90 10.65 16.97
C VAL A 415 -4.71 11.65 16.16
N ALA A 416 -4.02 12.58 15.50
CA ALA A 416 -4.59 13.41 14.45
C ALA A 416 -3.72 13.29 13.18
N VAL A 417 -4.34 13.33 12.01
CA VAL A 417 -3.64 13.24 10.72
C VAL A 417 -3.95 14.48 9.91
N LEU A 418 -2.92 15.21 9.45
CA LEU A 418 -3.06 16.34 8.54
C LEU A 418 -2.98 15.85 7.09
N ILE A 419 -3.97 16.23 6.27
CA ILE A 419 -4.00 15.97 4.83
C ILE A 419 -4.31 17.23 4.03
N ASP A 420 -3.91 17.24 2.76
CA ASP A 420 -4.28 18.26 1.79
C ASP A 420 -4.51 17.66 0.40
N SER A 421 -4.90 18.49 -0.56
CA SER A 421 -5.18 18.09 -1.95
C SER A 421 -3.98 17.56 -2.74
N THR A 422 -2.82 17.42 -2.10
CA THR A 422 -1.60 16.83 -2.67
C THR A 422 -1.14 15.57 -1.91
N THR A 423 -1.82 15.17 -0.83
CA THR A 423 -1.72 13.83 -0.24
C THR A 423 -2.29 12.79 -1.22
N GLN A 424 -1.53 11.72 -1.51
CA GLN A 424 -1.83 10.73 -2.55
C GLN A 424 -1.61 9.27 -2.08
N SER A 425 -2.29 8.33 -2.74
CA SER A 425 -2.01 6.88 -2.72
C SER A 425 -1.91 6.29 -1.30
N ALA A 426 -0.79 5.67 -0.92
CA ALA A 426 -0.60 5.08 0.41
C ALA A 426 -0.92 6.05 1.58
N GLY A 427 -0.70 7.37 1.40
CA GLY A 427 -1.07 8.39 2.39
C GLY A 427 -2.58 8.59 2.54
N GLU A 428 -3.33 8.41 1.46
CA GLU A 428 -4.80 8.44 1.48
C GLU A 428 -5.38 7.17 2.12
N ILE A 429 -4.83 6.00 1.80
CA ILE A 429 -5.24 4.73 2.41
C ILE A 429 -4.98 4.76 3.93
N PHE A 430 -3.81 5.23 4.36
CA PHE A 430 -3.44 5.34 5.77
C PHE A 430 -4.30 6.37 6.52
N ALA A 431 -4.50 7.57 5.96
CA ALA A 431 -5.33 8.60 6.59
C ALA A 431 -6.82 8.20 6.64
N GLY A 432 -7.33 7.62 5.54
CA GLY A 432 -8.69 7.12 5.43
C GLY A 432 -8.95 5.98 6.41
N GLY A 433 -8.07 4.97 6.45
CA GLY A 433 -8.17 3.83 7.35
C GLY A 433 -8.21 4.22 8.84
N LEU A 434 -7.27 5.06 9.28
CA LEU A 434 -7.23 5.58 10.66
C LEU A 434 -8.42 6.50 11.00
N GLY A 435 -9.01 7.15 9.99
CA GLY A 435 -10.22 7.96 10.15
C GLY A 435 -11.49 7.12 10.27
N GLU A 436 -11.66 6.12 9.39
CA GLU A 436 -12.81 5.21 9.39
C GLU A 436 -12.79 4.22 10.57
N SER A 437 -11.62 3.78 11.03
CA SER A 437 -11.47 2.96 12.25
C SER A 437 -11.82 3.71 13.55
N GLY A 438 -11.91 5.05 13.48
CA GLY A 438 -12.07 5.98 14.59
C GLY A 438 -10.77 6.34 15.33
N ARG A 439 -9.66 5.68 14.98
CA ARG A 439 -8.38 5.75 15.71
C ARG A 439 -7.77 7.16 15.73
N ALA A 440 -7.92 7.90 14.64
CA ALA A 440 -7.45 9.26 14.49
C ALA A 440 -8.59 10.27 14.26
N VAL A 441 -8.23 11.55 14.20
CA VAL A 441 -9.04 12.60 13.54
C VAL A 441 -8.28 13.11 12.32
N VAL A 442 -8.87 12.98 11.14
CA VAL A 442 -8.31 13.52 9.90
C VAL A 442 -8.71 14.99 9.76
N VAL A 443 -7.74 15.87 9.53
CA VAL A 443 -7.90 17.33 9.53
C VAL A 443 -7.23 17.92 8.29
N GLY A 444 -7.84 18.95 7.70
CA GLY A 444 -7.22 19.70 6.59
C GLY A 444 -8.12 19.85 5.38
N GLU A 445 -7.60 19.58 4.19
CA GLU A 445 -8.36 19.64 2.93
C GLU A 445 -8.48 18.25 2.28
N ARG A 446 -9.52 18.06 1.44
CA ARG A 446 -9.76 16.78 0.75
C ARG A 446 -8.53 16.38 -0.06
N SER A 447 -8.10 15.13 0.07
CA SER A 447 -6.92 14.61 -0.62
C SER A 447 -7.14 14.41 -2.14
N ALA A 448 -6.10 13.94 -2.83
CA ALA A 448 -6.07 13.92 -4.29
C ALA A 448 -7.18 13.05 -4.92
N GLY A 449 -7.40 11.85 -4.38
CA GLY A 449 -8.18 10.79 -5.03
C GLY A 449 -7.37 10.08 -6.11
N ALA A 450 -6.10 9.79 -5.83
CA ALA A 450 -5.22 9.03 -6.70
C ALA A 450 -4.72 7.83 -5.90
N THR A 451 -5.49 6.73 -5.92
CA THR A 451 -5.44 5.70 -4.86
C THR A 451 -5.44 4.26 -5.37
N LEU A 452 -5.23 4.03 -6.67
CA LEU A 452 -5.13 2.69 -7.27
C LEU A 452 -3.76 2.03 -7.02
N PRO A 453 -3.66 0.85 -6.38
CA PRO A 453 -2.39 0.15 -6.20
C PRO A 453 -1.76 -0.25 -7.55
N SER A 454 -0.47 0.08 -7.69
CA SER A 454 0.27 0.00 -8.96
C SER A 454 1.55 -0.80 -8.88
N ALA A 455 1.93 -1.41 -10.01
CA ALA A 455 3.25 -1.99 -10.23
C ALA A 455 4.00 -1.20 -11.32
N ALA A 456 5.29 -1.48 -11.47
CA ALA A 456 6.15 -0.86 -12.48
C ALA A 456 6.86 -1.91 -13.33
N LYS A 457 7.21 -1.54 -14.57
CA LYS A 457 7.84 -2.42 -15.55
C LYS A 457 8.74 -1.62 -16.49
N GLU A 458 10.00 -2.01 -16.57
CA GLU A 458 10.96 -1.43 -17.52
C GLU A 458 10.60 -1.79 -18.96
N LEU A 459 10.80 -0.85 -19.88
CA LEU A 459 10.53 -0.98 -21.31
C LEU A 459 11.85 -1.08 -22.10
N PRO A 460 11.87 -1.69 -23.31
CA PRO A 460 13.05 -1.77 -24.17
C PRO A 460 13.71 -0.44 -24.56
N THR A 461 13.08 0.71 -24.27
CA THR A 461 13.60 2.07 -24.48
C THR A 461 14.17 2.71 -23.21
N GLY A 462 14.34 1.93 -22.13
CA GLY A 462 14.84 2.40 -20.82
C GLY A 462 13.80 3.16 -19.97
N ALA A 463 12.67 3.55 -20.56
CA ALA A 463 11.53 4.11 -19.83
C ALA A 463 10.85 3.07 -18.92
N ILE A 464 10.11 3.54 -17.92
CA ILE A 464 9.35 2.69 -16.99
C ILE A 464 7.86 2.95 -17.18
N LEU A 465 7.10 1.89 -17.42
CA LEU A 465 5.64 1.88 -17.31
C LEU A 465 5.24 1.69 -15.84
N GLN A 466 4.54 2.65 -15.26
CA GLN A 466 3.69 2.43 -14.08
C GLN A 466 2.28 2.04 -14.54
N TYR A 467 1.66 1.05 -13.89
CA TYR A 467 0.29 0.62 -14.20
C TYR A 467 -0.46 0.16 -12.94
N ALA A 468 -1.74 0.50 -12.83
CA ALA A 468 -2.60 -0.02 -11.76
C ALA A 468 -3.01 -1.48 -12.03
N PHE A 469 -3.04 -2.30 -10.97
CA PHE A 469 -3.47 -3.70 -11.00
C PHE A 469 -4.61 -4.01 -10.00
N ALA A 470 -4.99 -3.03 -9.17
CA ALA A 470 -6.08 -3.11 -8.21
C ALA A 470 -6.92 -1.83 -8.19
N ASP A 471 -8.21 -1.97 -7.90
CA ASP A 471 -9.06 -0.94 -7.29
C ASP A 471 -8.86 -0.93 -5.77
N PHE A 472 -9.07 0.20 -5.11
CA PHE A 472 -9.08 0.30 -3.64
C PHE A 472 -10.39 0.94 -3.14
N VAL A 473 -11.06 0.20 -2.26
CA VAL A 473 -12.29 0.62 -1.58
C VAL A 473 -12.09 0.53 -0.07
N THR A 474 -12.46 1.58 0.67
CA THR A 474 -12.32 1.61 2.14
C THR A 474 -13.20 0.59 2.86
N ALA A 475 -12.98 0.39 4.15
CA ALA A 475 -13.78 -0.52 4.98
C ALA A 475 -15.28 -0.15 5.00
N ASN A 476 -15.63 1.15 4.96
CA ASN A 476 -17.01 1.62 4.83
C ASN A 476 -17.57 1.54 3.39
N GLY A 477 -16.83 0.98 2.43
CA GLY A 477 -17.28 0.83 1.05
C GLY A 477 -17.04 2.05 0.14
N ASN A 478 -16.24 3.02 0.56
CA ASN A 478 -15.96 4.22 -0.23
C ASN A 478 -14.86 3.96 -1.26
N LEU A 479 -15.14 4.22 -2.55
CA LEU A 479 -14.09 4.36 -3.56
C LEU A 479 -13.31 5.65 -3.30
N LEU A 480 -11.97 5.59 -3.23
CA LEU A 480 -11.13 6.79 -3.08
C LEU A 480 -10.67 7.37 -4.42
N GLU A 481 -10.53 6.55 -5.47
CA GLU A 481 -10.13 7.02 -6.80
C GLU A 481 -11.10 8.09 -7.35
N GLY A 482 -10.54 9.20 -7.83
CA GLY A 482 -11.27 10.39 -8.29
C GLY A 482 -12.01 11.18 -7.20
N ARG A 483 -11.95 10.76 -5.92
CA ARG A 483 -12.72 11.34 -4.81
C ARG A 483 -11.86 11.85 -3.66
N GLY A 484 -10.86 11.09 -3.25
CA GLY A 484 -9.99 11.35 -2.10
C GLY A 484 -10.69 11.19 -0.74
N VAL A 485 -9.89 11.19 0.31
CA VAL A 485 -10.34 11.24 1.71
C VAL A 485 -10.89 12.63 2.00
N ASN A 486 -12.14 12.68 2.49
CA ASN A 486 -12.69 13.90 3.08
C ASN A 486 -12.29 13.95 4.57
N PRO A 487 -11.59 15.00 5.04
CA PRO A 487 -11.18 15.11 6.44
C PRO A 487 -12.39 15.22 7.37
N ASN A 488 -12.31 14.61 8.56
CA ASN A 488 -13.33 14.73 9.60
C ASN A 488 -13.50 16.18 10.08
N VAL A 489 -12.42 16.97 10.04
CA VAL A 489 -12.43 18.42 10.34
C VAL A 489 -11.87 19.18 9.14
N PRO A 490 -12.72 19.66 8.21
CA PRO A 490 -12.28 20.40 7.03
C PRO A 490 -11.79 21.81 7.41
N VAL A 491 -10.51 22.07 7.21
CA VAL A 491 -9.83 23.34 7.51
C VAL A 491 -8.88 23.69 6.37
N LYS A 492 -9.07 24.85 5.75
CA LYS A 492 -8.20 25.32 4.67
C LYS A 492 -6.96 26.02 5.19
N LEU A 493 -5.83 25.87 4.50
CA LEU A 493 -4.72 26.81 4.67
C LEU A 493 -5.13 28.19 4.16
N SER A 494 -4.76 29.24 4.90
CA SER A 494 -4.99 30.62 4.47
C SER A 494 -3.70 31.42 4.58
N ARG A 495 -3.41 32.22 3.55
CA ARG A 495 -2.26 33.13 3.56
C ARG A 495 -2.31 34.09 4.77
N ARG A 496 -3.51 34.50 5.19
CA ARG A 496 -3.72 35.37 6.37
C ARG A 496 -3.24 34.70 7.67
N SER A 497 -3.52 33.42 7.86
CA SER A 497 -3.04 32.66 9.03
C SER A 497 -1.53 32.48 8.97
N LEU A 498 -0.99 32.05 7.82
CA LEU A 498 0.44 31.80 7.65
C LEU A 498 1.28 33.07 7.89
N LEU A 499 0.83 34.23 7.39
CA LEU A 499 1.45 35.53 7.66
C LEU A 499 1.38 35.97 9.14
N ALA A 500 0.38 35.48 9.89
CA ALA A 500 0.30 35.66 11.33
C ALA A 500 1.12 34.62 12.13
N GLY A 501 1.93 33.80 11.45
CA GLY A 501 2.72 32.72 12.07
C GLY A 501 1.90 31.50 12.49
N ARG A 502 0.68 31.34 11.96
CA ARG A 502 -0.28 30.32 12.37
C ARG A 502 -0.59 29.32 11.26
N ASP A 503 -0.54 28.03 11.59
CA ASP A 503 -1.04 26.94 10.75
C ASP A 503 -2.42 26.52 11.28
N PRO A 504 -3.54 26.89 10.62
CA PRO A 504 -4.87 26.63 11.11
C PRO A 504 -5.23 25.14 11.11
N GLN A 505 -4.57 24.32 10.28
CA GLN A 505 -4.80 22.88 10.22
C GLN A 505 -4.12 22.19 11.41
N LEU A 506 -2.88 22.58 11.72
CA LEU A 506 -2.18 22.11 12.92
C LEU A 506 -2.88 22.59 14.21
N GLU A 507 -3.33 23.84 14.26
CA GLU A 507 -4.15 24.37 15.38
C GLU A 507 -5.42 23.53 15.59
N ALA A 508 -6.14 23.19 14.51
CA ALA A 508 -7.32 22.33 14.60
C ALA A 508 -6.98 20.89 15.06
N ALA A 509 -5.89 20.30 14.57
CA ALA A 509 -5.45 18.96 15.01
C ALA A 509 -5.09 18.93 16.51
N LEU A 510 -4.37 19.94 17.02
CA LEU A 510 -4.08 20.07 18.45
C LEU A 510 -5.36 20.16 19.28
N ASN A 511 -6.33 21.00 18.87
CA ASN A 511 -7.63 21.12 19.53
C ASN A 511 -8.39 19.77 19.58
N THR A 512 -8.26 18.92 18.55
CA THR A 512 -8.93 17.59 18.56
C THR A 512 -8.28 16.60 19.53
N ILE A 513 -6.95 16.66 19.70
CA ILE A 513 -6.20 15.86 20.68
C ILE A 513 -6.59 16.28 22.10
N GLU A 514 -6.62 17.59 22.37
CA GLU A 514 -6.97 18.15 23.68
C GLU A 514 -8.45 17.85 24.03
N THR A 515 -9.40 18.13 23.12
CA THR A 515 -10.83 17.86 23.35
C THR A 515 -11.12 16.36 23.56
N ARG A 516 -10.41 15.45 22.87
CA ARG A 516 -10.55 14.00 23.10
C ARG A 516 -9.94 13.57 24.44
N ARG A 517 -8.82 14.17 24.86
CA ARG A 517 -8.19 13.91 26.17
C ARG A 517 -9.16 14.22 27.32
N ASP A 518 -9.79 15.39 27.30
CA ASP A 518 -10.69 15.83 28.38
C ASP A 518 -11.96 14.96 28.48
N ARG A 519 -12.46 14.47 27.33
CA ARG A 519 -13.57 13.50 27.28
C ARG A 519 -13.21 12.10 27.80
N VAL A 520 -11.95 11.69 27.73
CA VAL A 520 -11.48 10.42 28.31
C VAL A 520 -11.14 10.58 29.80
N ALA A 521 -10.70 11.78 30.22
CA ALA A 521 -10.46 12.11 31.62
C ALA A 521 -11.75 12.30 32.44
N THR A 522 -12.88 12.61 31.78
CA THR A 522 -14.19 12.79 32.44
C THR A 522 -15.03 11.51 32.28
N PRO A 523 -15.27 10.72 33.35
CA PRO A 523 -16.11 9.53 33.23
C PRO A 523 -17.55 9.94 32.84
N PRO A 524 -18.21 9.21 31.91
CA PRO A 524 -19.56 9.56 31.50
C PRO A 524 -20.54 9.37 32.66
N THR A 525 -21.27 10.43 33.02
CA THR A 525 -22.40 10.32 33.94
C THR A 525 -23.39 9.30 33.37
N PRO A 526 -23.80 8.28 34.13
CA PRO A 526 -24.79 7.32 33.66
C PRO A 526 -26.07 8.05 33.22
N PRO A 527 -26.69 7.69 32.07
CA PRO A 527 -27.95 8.28 31.67
C PRO A 527 -28.99 7.97 32.74
N GLY A 528 -29.52 9.02 33.39
CA GLY A 528 -30.51 8.88 34.44
C GLY A 528 -31.72 8.10 33.94
N VAL A 529 -32.03 6.98 34.59
CA VAL A 529 -33.14 6.10 34.20
C VAL A 529 -34.43 6.88 34.37
N VAL A 530 -35.06 7.25 33.25
CA VAL A 530 -36.43 7.74 33.24
C VAL A 530 -37.34 6.55 33.51
N THR A 531 -37.63 6.31 34.77
CA THR A 531 -38.58 5.29 35.22
C THR A 531 -39.97 5.66 34.71
N VAL A 532 -40.44 4.97 33.68
CA VAL A 532 -41.83 5.06 33.24
C VAL A 532 -42.68 4.34 34.28
N GLU A 533 -43.43 5.09 35.06
CA GLU A 533 -44.42 4.54 35.98
C GLU A 533 -45.48 3.75 35.19
N THR A 534 -45.55 2.44 35.45
CA THR A 534 -46.67 1.60 35.00
C THR A 534 -47.42 1.17 36.25
N GLY A 535 -48.70 1.58 36.34
CA GLY A 535 -49.54 1.29 37.49
C GLY A 535 -49.70 -0.21 37.70
N GLY A 536 -49.47 -0.68 38.93
CA GLY A 536 -49.45 -2.10 39.24
C GLY A 536 -50.83 -2.70 39.54
N VAL A 537 -50.91 -4.03 39.42
CA VAL A 537 -51.84 -4.89 40.14
C VAL A 537 -51.05 -6.10 40.65
N ALA A 538 -51.31 -6.52 41.88
CA ALA A 538 -50.65 -7.63 42.57
C ALA A 538 -51.55 -8.14 43.72
N PRO A 539 -51.27 -9.29 44.36
CA PRO A 539 -50.46 -10.44 43.95
C PRO A 539 -51.25 -11.77 44.03
N LYS A 540 -50.57 -12.90 43.83
CA LYS A 540 -50.70 -14.10 44.70
C LYS A 540 -49.44 -14.97 44.62
N ASP A 541 -49.31 -15.88 45.58
CA ASP A 541 -48.02 -16.26 46.19
C ASP A 541 -47.45 -17.64 45.78
N GLU A 542 -46.42 -18.08 46.55
CA GLU A 542 -45.73 -19.40 46.56
C GLU A 542 -44.60 -19.60 45.51
N GLY A 543 -43.36 -19.98 45.88
CA GLY A 543 -42.73 -20.11 47.21
C GLY A 543 -41.29 -20.66 47.17
N GLY A 544 -40.47 -20.38 48.21
CA GLY A 544 -39.06 -20.85 48.38
C GLY A 544 -38.00 -19.98 47.67
N ALA A 545 -36.93 -19.42 48.28
CA ALA A 545 -35.93 -19.88 49.28
C ALA A 545 -34.90 -20.88 48.70
N THR A 546 -33.58 -20.77 48.89
CA THR A 546 -32.71 -19.89 49.73
C THR A 546 -31.62 -19.19 48.85
N LYS A 547 -31.00 -18.06 49.22
CA LYS A 547 -29.92 -17.83 50.22
C LYS A 547 -28.80 -18.90 50.25
N GLY A 548 -27.52 -18.54 50.30
CA GLY A 548 -26.95 -17.18 50.25
C GLY A 548 -25.41 -17.15 50.27
N ASP A 549 -24.89 -15.92 50.29
CA ASP A 549 -23.61 -15.44 50.84
C ASP A 549 -22.29 -16.01 50.22
N ALA A 550 -21.36 -15.25 49.62
CA ALA A 550 -20.74 -13.95 49.91
C ALA A 550 -19.37 -14.06 50.62
N ASP A 551 -18.56 -13.01 50.46
CA ASP A 551 -17.15 -12.82 50.87
C ASP A 551 -16.05 -13.59 50.09
N GLY A 552 -14.86 -13.00 49.84
CA GLY A 552 -14.50 -11.59 50.01
C GLY A 552 -13.08 -11.32 50.53
N ALA A 553 -12.02 -11.62 49.78
CA ALA A 553 -10.66 -11.15 50.12
C ALA A 553 -9.75 -10.97 48.89
N THR A 554 -8.97 -9.88 48.89
CA THR A 554 -7.89 -9.61 47.93
C THR A 554 -6.52 -9.79 48.57
N ALA A 555 -5.55 -10.43 47.89
CA ALA A 555 -4.14 -9.97 47.88
C ALA A 555 -3.21 -10.76 46.93
N LYS A 556 -2.49 -10.00 46.09
CA LYS A 556 -1.04 -10.09 45.77
C LYS A 556 -0.34 -11.47 45.70
N SER A 557 0.04 -11.81 44.46
CA SER A 557 1.43 -12.14 44.04
C SER A 557 2.41 -12.74 45.07
N GLY A 558 2.69 -14.03 44.92
CA GLY A 558 3.95 -14.68 45.30
C GLY A 558 4.57 -15.37 44.07
N ALA A 559 5.89 -15.45 44.00
CA ALA A 559 6.61 -16.26 43.02
C ALA A 559 6.94 -17.65 43.59
N ASP A 560 7.52 -18.50 42.74
CA ASP A 560 7.99 -19.87 43.01
C ASP A 560 6.92 -20.91 43.36
N GLY A 561 6.82 -21.95 42.54
CA GLY A 561 5.84 -23.03 42.71
C GLY A 561 5.79 -24.01 41.53
N ALA A 562 6.57 -25.09 41.65
CA ALA A 562 6.46 -26.37 40.93
C ALA A 562 5.86 -26.40 39.50
N ARG A 563 6.75 -26.69 38.53
CA ARG A 563 6.44 -27.33 37.24
C ARG A 563 5.38 -28.46 37.40
N PRO A 564 4.21 -28.39 36.76
CA PRO A 564 3.34 -29.54 36.61
C PRO A 564 4.10 -30.65 35.87
N THR A 565 4.24 -31.80 36.50
CA THR A 565 4.73 -33.00 35.82
C THR A 565 3.56 -33.65 35.09
N ASP A 566 3.28 -33.16 33.87
CA ASP A 566 2.24 -33.71 32.99
C ASP A 566 2.65 -35.07 32.39
N GLY A 567 2.92 -36.04 33.28
CA GLY A 567 2.86 -37.47 33.02
C GLY A 567 1.41 -37.97 32.87
N ALA A 568 0.52 -37.13 32.34
CA ALA A 568 -0.85 -37.47 32.03
C ALA A 568 -0.87 -38.25 30.70
N GLY A 569 -0.61 -39.56 30.79
CA GLY A 569 -0.56 -40.44 29.63
C GLY A 569 -1.87 -40.45 28.85
N VAL A 570 -1.91 -39.74 27.73
CA VAL A 570 -3.03 -39.76 26.78
C VAL A 570 -3.18 -41.17 26.23
N LYS A 571 -4.23 -41.88 26.65
CA LYS A 571 -4.59 -43.19 26.11
C LYS A 571 -4.88 -43.06 24.62
N ALA A 572 -4.05 -43.68 23.78
CA ALA A 572 -4.35 -43.88 22.38
C ALA A 572 -5.22 -45.13 22.20
N SER A 573 -6.35 -44.98 21.50
CA SER A 573 -7.04 -46.07 20.79
C SER A 573 -8.10 -45.46 19.87
N GLY A 574 -7.85 -45.41 18.56
CA GLY A 574 -8.66 -44.68 17.58
C GLY A 574 -10.07 -45.24 17.35
N GLU A 575 -11.00 -45.00 18.26
CA GLU A 575 -12.44 -45.27 18.11
C GLU A 575 -13.09 -44.43 17.00
N GLY A 576 -12.55 -43.23 16.74
CA GLY A 576 -12.97 -42.36 15.64
C GLY A 576 -12.32 -42.67 14.29
N ILE A 577 -11.42 -43.66 14.21
CA ILE A 577 -10.68 -44.01 13.00
C ILE A 577 -11.30 -45.27 12.37
N ASP A 578 -11.92 -45.09 11.21
CA ASP A 578 -12.40 -46.16 10.33
C ASP A 578 -11.33 -47.25 10.17
N PRO A 579 -11.62 -48.53 10.49
CA PRO A 579 -10.64 -49.62 10.40
C PRO A 579 -9.96 -49.73 9.02
N ARG A 580 -10.63 -49.30 7.94
CA ARG A 580 -10.09 -49.31 6.57
C ARG A 580 -9.01 -48.26 6.34
N VAL A 581 -8.94 -47.22 7.17
CA VAL A 581 -7.92 -46.16 7.10
C VAL A 581 -6.59 -46.64 7.69
N ARG A 582 -6.60 -47.51 8.72
CA ARG A 582 -5.36 -47.91 9.41
C ARG A 582 -4.32 -48.56 8.47
N PRO A 583 -4.66 -49.50 7.57
CA PRO A 583 -3.71 -50.02 6.59
C PRO A 583 -3.12 -48.96 5.64
N VAL A 584 -3.89 -47.91 5.31
CA VAL A 584 -3.40 -46.79 4.49
C VAL A 584 -2.36 -45.97 5.26
N LEU A 585 -2.62 -45.68 6.55
CA LEU A 585 -1.68 -44.95 7.41
C LEU A 585 -0.43 -45.77 7.76
N GLU A 586 -0.58 -47.09 7.98
CA GLU A 586 0.55 -48.00 8.18
C GLU A 586 1.42 -48.08 6.92
N LYS A 587 0.80 -48.21 5.73
CA LYS A 587 1.52 -48.19 4.46
C LYS A 587 2.23 -46.85 4.21
N PHE A 588 1.59 -45.72 4.52
CA PHE A 588 2.23 -44.40 4.44
C PHE A 588 3.41 -44.28 5.41
N ALA A 589 3.22 -44.67 6.67
CA ALA A 589 4.27 -44.63 7.69
C ALA A 589 5.47 -45.49 7.28
N GLN A 590 5.24 -46.69 6.73
CA GLN A 590 6.29 -47.54 6.15
C GLN A 590 6.94 -46.86 4.93
N ALA A 591 6.15 -46.27 4.03
CA ALA A 591 6.65 -45.61 2.83
C ALA A 591 7.60 -44.44 3.14
N VAL A 592 7.34 -43.67 4.21
CA VAL A 592 8.25 -42.58 4.65
C VAL A 592 9.45 -43.04 5.48
N GLY A 593 9.64 -44.35 5.73
CA GLY A 593 10.79 -44.92 6.45
C GLY A 593 10.47 -45.48 7.86
N GLY A 594 9.22 -45.35 8.31
CA GLY A 594 8.73 -45.94 9.56
C GLY A 594 8.99 -45.10 10.82
N ARG A 595 8.16 -45.33 11.85
CA ARG A 595 8.24 -44.65 13.16
C ARG A 595 9.66 -44.71 13.75
N ALA A 596 10.33 -45.87 13.68
CA ALA A 596 11.67 -46.08 14.22
C ALA A 596 12.81 -45.31 13.50
N ALA A 597 12.58 -44.80 12.27
CA ALA A 597 13.51 -43.88 11.63
C ALA A 597 13.28 -42.45 12.14
N PHE A 598 12.02 -41.99 12.15
CA PHE A 598 11.63 -40.67 12.68
C PHE A 598 12.00 -40.48 14.16
N GLU A 599 11.99 -41.53 14.99
CA GLU A 599 12.43 -41.45 16.39
C GLU A 599 13.92 -41.10 16.56
N LYS A 600 14.77 -41.32 15.54
CA LYS A 600 16.19 -40.94 15.54
C LYS A 600 16.43 -39.48 15.14
N LEU A 601 15.37 -38.76 14.76
CA LEU A 601 15.45 -37.39 14.26
C LEU A 601 15.03 -36.41 15.37
N SER A 602 15.81 -35.34 15.53
CA SER A 602 15.64 -34.30 16.55
C SER A 602 15.48 -32.90 15.96
N THR A 603 16.08 -32.65 14.81
CA THR A 603 15.97 -31.41 14.02
C THR A 603 15.93 -31.71 12.53
N ARG A 604 15.41 -30.77 11.74
CA ARG A 604 15.47 -30.72 10.28
C ARG A 604 15.77 -29.29 9.85
N VAL A 605 16.72 -29.11 8.95
CA VAL A 605 16.98 -27.86 8.25
C VAL A 605 16.85 -28.14 6.76
N SER A 606 15.90 -27.47 6.13
CA SER A 606 15.59 -27.61 4.70
C SER A 606 15.78 -26.26 4.01
N LYS A 607 16.44 -26.24 2.84
CA LYS A 607 16.65 -25.03 2.05
C LYS A 607 16.26 -25.25 0.60
N GLY A 608 15.89 -24.17 -0.08
CA GLY A 608 15.54 -24.21 -1.50
C GLY A 608 15.09 -22.87 -2.06
N THR A 609 14.24 -22.92 -3.09
CA THR A 609 13.56 -21.76 -3.67
C THR A 609 12.08 -21.73 -3.27
N PHE A 610 11.55 -20.51 -3.24
CA PHE A 610 10.13 -20.21 -3.11
C PHE A 610 9.68 -19.37 -4.29
N GLU A 611 8.54 -19.75 -4.88
CA GLU A 611 7.76 -18.97 -5.84
C GLU A 611 6.34 -18.84 -5.28
N GLY A 612 5.68 -17.69 -5.44
CA GLY A 612 4.29 -17.57 -5.03
C GLY A 612 3.65 -16.22 -5.30
N THR A 613 2.46 -16.00 -4.75
CA THR A 613 1.68 -14.77 -4.90
C THR A 613 1.18 -14.26 -3.54
N SER A 614 1.38 -12.98 -3.25
CA SER A 614 0.87 -12.32 -2.03
C SER A 614 0.29 -10.95 -2.39
N ALA A 615 -0.90 -10.64 -1.86
CA ALA A 615 -1.62 -9.39 -2.15
C ALA A 615 -1.79 -9.07 -3.66
N GLY A 616 -1.83 -10.10 -4.52
CA GLY A 616 -1.88 -9.97 -5.98
C GLY A 616 -0.53 -9.82 -6.69
N LEU A 617 0.58 -9.66 -5.97
CA LEU A 617 1.93 -9.58 -6.51
C LEU A 617 2.62 -10.94 -6.51
N ARG A 618 3.32 -11.28 -7.60
CA ARG A 618 4.20 -12.46 -7.65
C ARG A 618 5.48 -12.18 -6.86
N LEU A 619 5.90 -13.15 -6.05
CA LEU A 619 7.11 -13.13 -5.24
C LEU A 619 7.97 -14.36 -5.57
N SER A 620 9.28 -14.20 -5.59
CA SER A 620 10.23 -15.31 -5.64
C SER A 620 11.45 -15.01 -4.78
N GLY A 621 12.11 -16.06 -4.28
CA GLY A 621 13.22 -15.92 -3.35
C GLY A 621 13.80 -17.26 -2.89
N THR A 622 14.68 -17.20 -1.90
CA THR A 622 15.16 -18.40 -1.20
C THR A 622 14.32 -18.68 0.05
N ILE A 623 14.23 -19.94 0.42
CA ILE A 623 13.53 -20.41 1.61
C ILE A 623 14.46 -21.24 2.49
N GLU A 624 14.41 -21.02 3.80
CA GLU A 624 14.99 -21.89 4.84
C GLU A 624 13.88 -22.26 5.82
N ILE A 625 13.63 -23.55 5.98
CA ILE A 625 12.70 -24.12 6.96
C ILE A 625 13.55 -24.81 8.03
N ILE A 626 13.28 -24.50 9.29
CA ILE A 626 13.94 -25.12 10.45
C ILE A 626 12.87 -25.71 11.34
N GLU A 627 13.01 -26.98 11.69
CA GLU A 627 12.11 -27.71 12.57
C GLU A 627 12.90 -28.43 13.67
N LYS A 628 12.32 -28.57 14.86
CA LYS A 628 12.93 -29.21 16.02
C LYS A 628 11.87 -29.89 16.89
N ALA A 629 12.15 -31.13 17.27
CA ALA A 629 11.25 -31.94 18.08
C ALA A 629 10.95 -31.28 19.45
N PRO A 630 9.71 -31.41 19.98
CA PRO A 630 8.59 -32.13 19.38
C PRO A 630 7.85 -31.36 18.29
N ASP A 631 7.76 -30.03 18.41
CA ASP A 631 6.79 -29.21 17.69
C ASP A 631 7.27 -27.79 17.32
N LYS A 632 8.57 -27.48 17.38
CA LYS A 632 9.07 -26.14 17.02
C LYS A 632 9.33 -26.07 15.52
N SER A 633 8.81 -25.03 14.85
CA SER A 633 9.04 -24.82 13.41
C SER A 633 9.16 -23.33 13.08
N VAL A 634 10.07 -22.95 12.18
CA VAL A 634 10.15 -21.59 11.64
C VAL A 634 10.55 -21.63 10.16
N THR A 635 9.86 -20.83 9.35
CA THR A 635 10.14 -20.65 7.93
C THR A 635 10.60 -19.23 7.68
N PHE A 636 11.77 -19.09 7.06
CA PHE A 636 12.34 -17.84 6.55
C PHE A 636 12.18 -17.82 5.03
N ILE A 637 11.52 -16.81 4.48
CA ILE A 637 11.44 -16.56 3.03
C ILE A 637 12.15 -15.25 2.75
N ASN A 638 13.29 -15.30 2.06
CA ASN A 638 14.08 -14.14 1.69
C ASN A 638 13.74 -13.70 0.26
N VAL A 639 12.97 -12.63 0.14
CA VAL A 639 12.56 -12.06 -1.16
C VAL A 639 13.46 -10.85 -1.47
N PRO A 640 14.23 -10.85 -2.58
CA PRO A 640 15.09 -9.73 -2.94
C PRO A 640 14.34 -8.39 -3.00
N GLY A 641 14.85 -7.38 -2.32
CA GLY A 641 14.22 -6.04 -2.22
C GLY A 641 13.04 -5.93 -1.25
N ALA A 642 12.43 -7.04 -0.82
CA ALA A 642 11.37 -7.05 0.20
C ALA A 642 11.83 -7.62 1.56
N GLY A 643 12.98 -8.29 1.61
CA GLY A 643 13.61 -8.77 2.84
C GLY A 643 13.14 -10.15 3.31
N VAL A 644 13.44 -10.48 4.56
CA VAL A 644 13.17 -11.81 5.15
C VAL A 644 11.81 -11.81 5.86
N MET A 645 10.84 -12.48 5.26
CA MET A 645 9.58 -12.85 5.91
C MET A 645 9.83 -14.04 6.84
N ARG A 646 9.16 -14.06 8.00
CA ARG A 646 9.25 -15.13 9.00
C ARG A 646 7.86 -15.58 9.41
N ARG A 647 7.62 -16.89 9.47
CA ARG A 647 6.43 -17.49 10.08
C ARG A 647 6.89 -18.65 10.95
N GLY A 648 6.45 -18.71 12.21
CA GLY A 648 6.95 -19.72 13.13
C GLY A 648 6.01 -20.04 14.29
N PHE A 649 6.29 -21.18 14.93
CA PHE A 649 5.67 -21.66 16.14
C PHE A 649 6.77 -22.05 17.13
N THR A 650 6.73 -21.48 18.33
CA THR A 650 7.81 -21.57 19.33
C THR A 650 7.73 -22.81 20.23
N GLY A 651 6.70 -23.64 20.06
CA GLY A 651 6.19 -24.59 21.06
C GLY A 651 5.12 -23.97 21.98
N GLU A 652 5.11 -22.63 22.13
CA GLU A 652 4.15 -21.91 22.98
C GLU A 652 3.11 -21.12 22.16
N TYR A 653 3.57 -20.32 21.20
CA TYR A 653 2.74 -19.41 20.40
C TYR A 653 3.19 -19.35 18.94
N GLY A 654 2.23 -19.06 18.05
CA GLY A 654 2.47 -18.81 16.64
C GLY A 654 2.67 -17.32 16.36
N TYR A 655 3.51 -17.00 15.39
CA TYR A 655 3.75 -15.63 14.96
C TYR A 655 4.08 -15.53 13.47
N GLN A 656 3.87 -14.34 12.92
CA GLN A 656 4.35 -13.95 11.60
C GLN A 656 5.01 -12.57 11.67
N GLN A 657 6.11 -12.39 10.96
CA GLN A 657 6.76 -11.11 10.72
C GLN A 657 6.98 -10.95 9.21
N ILE A 658 6.44 -9.87 8.64
CA ILE A 658 6.70 -9.48 7.25
C ILE A 658 7.34 -8.09 7.30
N PRO A 659 8.50 -7.87 6.65
CA PRO A 659 9.11 -6.54 6.57
C PRO A 659 8.12 -5.50 6.05
N LEU A 660 8.21 -4.27 6.57
CA LEU A 660 7.28 -3.16 6.35
C LEU A 660 5.85 -3.37 6.89
N MET A 661 5.29 -4.58 6.81
CA MET A 661 3.90 -4.88 7.22
C MET A 661 3.71 -5.14 8.71
N GLY A 662 4.72 -5.68 9.40
CA GLY A 662 4.71 -5.81 10.86
C GLY A 662 4.87 -7.23 11.40
N PHE A 663 4.74 -7.32 12.72
CA PHE A 663 4.52 -8.53 13.52
C PHE A 663 3.02 -8.74 13.71
N ARG A 664 2.57 -10.00 13.68
CA ARG A 664 1.29 -10.42 14.28
C ARG A 664 1.46 -11.74 15.03
N ARG A 665 0.61 -11.98 16.03
CA ARG A 665 0.39 -13.34 16.54
C ARG A 665 -0.47 -14.13 15.55
N ILE A 666 -0.28 -15.43 15.57
CA ILE A 666 -1.15 -16.39 14.88
C ILE A 666 -2.02 -17.04 15.95
N GLU A 667 -3.33 -16.93 15.79
CA GLU A 667 -4.34 -17.31 16.79
C GLU A 667 -5.52 -18.06 16.14
N GLY A 668 -6.45 -18.57 16.94
CA GLY A 668 -7.65 -19.27 16.45
C GLY A 668 -7.34 -20.49 15.57
N ALA A 669 -8.10 -20.64 14.48
CA ALA A 669 -7.97 -21.76 13.55
C ALA A 669 -6.60 -21.81 12.84
N GLU A 670 -5.99 -20.65 12.55
CA GLU A 670 -4.66 -20.62 11.92
C GLU A 670 -3.57 -21.12 12.89
N LEU A 671 -3.72 -20.88 14.20
CA LEU A 671 -2.81 -21.45 15.20
C LEU A 671 -2.98 -22.96 15.35
N ALA A 672 -4.21 -23.47 15.27
CA ALA A 672 -4.48 -24.90 15.32
C ALA A 672 -3.86 -25.63 14.11
N GLU A 673 -4.03 -25.09 12.92
CA GLU A 673 -3.41 -25.59 11.69
C GLU A 673 -1.88 -25.47 11.73
N LEU A 674 -1.34 -24.33 12.18
CA LEU A 674 0.10 -24.15 12.37
C LEU A 674 0.66 -25.22 13.31
N LYS A 675 0.09 -25.41 14.50
CA LYS A 675 0.51 -26.46 15.45
C LYS A 675 0.51 -27.86 14.83
N LEU A 676 -0.48 -28.18 14.00
CA LEU A 676 -0.54 -29.47 13.30
C LEU A 676 0.60 -29.61 12.29
N THR A 677 0.89 -28.58 11.50
CA THR A 677 2.02 -28.57 10.55
C THR A 677 3.40 -28.51 11.21
N SER A 678 3.49 -28.02 12.45
CA SER A 678 4.73 -27.92 13.23
C SER A 678 5.13 -29.22 13.93
N ASP A 679 4.25 -30.23 14.04
CA ASP A 679 4.57 -31.52 14.64
C ASP A 679 5.69 -32.21 13.85
N PHE A 680 6.90 -32.26 14.42
CA PHE A 680 8.13 -32.62 13.72
C PHE A 680 8.07 -34.01 13.03
N LYS A 681 7.23 -34.89 13.57
CA LYS A 681 7.03 -36.29 13.17
C LYS A 681 5.62 -36.51 12.58
N TRP A 682 4.93 -35.48 12.09
CA TRP A 682 3.54 -35.54 11.64
C TRP A 682 3.23 -36.73 10.70
N MET A 683 4.16 -37.04 9.78
CA MET A 683 4.03 -38.10 8.78
C MET A 683 3.78 -39.50 9.40
N VAL A 684 4.27 -39.75 10.61
CA VAL A 684 4.08 -41.03 11.34
C VAL A 684 3.10 -40.92 12.52
N ASN A 685 2.58 -39.71 12.76
CA ASN A 685 1.73 -39.32 13.88
C ASN A 685 0.28 -38.97 13.49
N LEU A 686 -0.13 -39.21 12.23
CA LEU A 686 -1.46 -38.83 11.73
C LEU A 686 -2.63 -39.28 12.62
N GLU A 687 -2.58 -40.50 13.19
CA GLU A 687 -3.59 -41.02 14.13
C GLU A 687 -3.74 -40.19 15.43
N ARG A 688 -2.67 -39.51 15.87
CA ARG A 688 -2.68 -38.60 17.03
C ARG A 688 -3.15 -37.20 16.64
N LEU A 689 -2.75 -36.73 15.47
CA LEU A 689 -3.11 -35.39 14.97
C LEU A 689 -4.59 -35.33 14.53
N TYR A 690 -5.12 -36.43 14.01
CA TYR A 690 -6.48 -36.58 13.51
C TYR A 690 -7.18 -37.77 14.23
N PRO A 691 -7.73 -37.58 15.45
CA PRO A 691 -8.38 -38.66 16.21
C PRO A 691 -9.69 -39.19 15.58
N LYS A 692 -10.18 -38.54 14.52
CA LYS A 692 -11.33 -39.00 13.72
C LYS A 692 -10.93 -39.03 12.24
N MET A 693 -11.05 -40.19 11.59
CA MET A 693 -10.69 -40.37 10.17
C MET A 693 -11.65 -41.34 9.47
N SER A 694 -12.07 -41.05 8.25
CA SER A 694 -12.99 -41.90 7.47
C SER A 694 -12.55 -42.04 6.01
N LEU A 695 -12.55 -43.27 5.48
CA LEU A 695 -12.25 -43.55 4.08
C LEU A 695 -13.49 -43.26 3.22
N LYS A 696 -13.40 -42.28 2.32
CA LYS A 696 -14.50 -41.91 1.42
C LYS A 696 -14.57 -42.75 0.16
N GLY A 697 -13.42 -43.25 -0.31
CA GLY A 697 -13.32 -44.11 -1.49
C GLY A 697 -11.98 -43.98 -2.18
N GLU A 698 -11.94 -44.43 -3.44
CA GLU A 698 -10.81 -44.36 -4.34
C GLU A 698 -11.10 -43.32 -5.44
N GLU A 699 -10.30 -42.26 -5.52
CA GLU A 699 -10.40 -41.25 -6.58
C GLU A 699 -9.51 -41.67 -7.76
N LYS A 700 -10.14 -42.03 -8.88
CA LYS A 700 -9.45 -42.38 -10.13
C LYS A 700 -9.05 -41.13 -10.89
N ASN A 701 -7.87 -40.61 -10.61
CA ASN A 701 -7.25 -39.57 -11.43
C ASN A 701 -6.54 -40.17 -12.65
N VAL A 702 -6.16 -39.31 -13.59
CA VAL A 702 -5.44 -39.72 -14.81
C VAL A 702 -3.96 -39.96 -14.47
N GLY A 703 -3.68 -41.13 -13.85
CA GLY A 703 -2.33 -41.56 -13.47
C GLY A 703 -2.36 -42.78 -12.54
N ASP A 704 -2.81 -42.57 -11.31
CA ASP A 704 -2.81 -43.55 -10.21
C ASP A 704 -4.14 -43.55 -9.44
N ASP A 705 -4.50 -44.69 -8.83
CA ASP A 705 -5.65 -44.80 -7.92
C ASP A 705 -5.30 -44.17 -6.54
N LEU A 706 -6.15 -43.26 -6.01
CA LEU A 706 -5.88 -42.54 -4.75
C LEU A 706 -6.87 -42.90 -3.64
N TYR A 707 -6.39 -43.33 -2.46
CA TYR A 707 -7.22 -43.46 -1.26
C TYR A 707 -7.55 -42.08 -0.67
N VAL A 708 -8.84 -41.74 -0.59
CA VAL A 708 -9.34 -40.45 -0.07
C VAL A 708 -9.82 -40.60 1.38
N VAL A 709 -9.18 -39.90 2.30
CA VAL A 709 -9.47 -39.96 3.74
C VAL A 709 -9.81 -38.56 4.27
N GLU A 710 -11.05 -38.37 4.72
CA GLU A 710 -11.39 -37.20 5.56
C GLU A 710 -10.80 -37.40 6.95
N ALA A 711 -10.08 -36.39 7.45
CA ALA A 711 -9.36 -36.42 8.71
C ALA A 711 -9.70 -35.17 9.54
N THR A 712 -10.24 -35.35 10.76
CA THR A 712 -10.65 -34.25 11.64
C THR A 712 -9.72 -34.16 12.85
N PRO A 713 -9.01 -33.03 13.04
CA PRO A 713 -8.15 -32.83 14.20
C PRO A 713 -8.96 -32.47 15.47
N THR A 714 -8.33 -32.54 16.64
CA THR A 714 -8.94 -32.12 17.92
C THR A 714 -9.32 -30.63 17.94
N THR A 715 -8.53 -29.80 17.25
CA THR A 715 -8.74 -28.36 17.07
C THR A 715 -8.32 -27.97 15.66
N GLY A 716 -9.05 -27.06 15.02
CA GLY A 716 -8.80 -26.64 13.63
C GLY A 716 -9.98 -27.01 12.72
N LEU A 717 -9.71 -27.10 11.42
CA LEU A 717 -10.68 -27.55 10.42
C LEU A 717 -10.38 -29.01 10.02
N PRO A 718 -11.37 -29.79 9.57
CA PRO A 718 -11.13 -31.05 8.88
C PRO A 718 -10.28 -30.84 7.62
N ALA A 719 -9.45 -31.83 7.31
CA ALA A 719 -8.59 -31.88 6.14
C ALA A 719 -8.84 -33.17 5.33
N THR A 720 -8.61 -33.12 4.02
CA THR A 720 -8.79 -34.26 3.12
C THR A 720 -7.43 -34.78 2.67
N LEU A 721 -7.08 -35.98 3.08
CA LEU A 721 -5.80 -36.63 2.79
C LEU A 721 -5.94 -37.59 1.60
N TYR A 722 -4.99 -37.53 0.67
CA TYR A 722 -4.97 -38.32 -0.55
C TYR A 722 -3.66 -39.11 -0.63
N PHE A 723 -3.76 -40.44 -0.50
CA PHE A 723 -2.62 -41.34 -0.54
C PHE A 723 -2.62 -42.12 -1.86
N ASP A 724 -1.48 -42.16 -2.56
CA ASP A 724 -1.30 -43.04 -3.71
C ASP A 724 -1.42 -44.51 -3.27
N ALA A 725 -2.36 -45.25 -3.86
CA ALA A 725 -2.60 -46.64 -3.51
C ALA A 725 -1.39 -47.56 -3.82
N LYS A 726 -0.52 -47.17 -4.75
CA LYS A 726 0.65 -47.93 -5.19
C LYS A 726 1.84 -47.78 -4.25
N SER A 727 2.40 -46.56 -4.10
CA SER A 727 3.54 -46.28 -3.22
C SER A 727 3.16 -46.15 -1.75
N GLY A 728 1.92 -45.77 -1.44
CA GLY A 728 1.45 -45.40 -0.10
C GLY A 728 1.76 -43.96 0.31
N LEU A 729 2.42 -43.16 -0.53
CA LEU A 729 2.78 -41.78 -0.20
C LEU A 729 1.55 -40.86 -0.18
N LEU A 730 1.50 -39.94 0.79
CA LEU A 730 0.55 -38.83 0.78
C LEU A 730 0.92 -37.86 -0.35
N VAL A 731 0.15 -37.84 -1.44
CA VAL A 731 0.41 -36.97 -2.60
C VAL A 731 -0.30 -35.63 -2.51
N ARG A 732 -1.38 -35.52 -1.71
CA ARG A 732 -2.11 -34.27 -1.49
C ARG A 732 -2.78 -34.23 -0.11
N ARG A 733 -2.82 -33.03 0.49
CA ARG A 733 -3.74 -32.64 1.57
C ARG A 733 -4.54 -31.44 1.10
N ASP A 734 -5.84 -31.61 0.93
CA ASP A 734 -6.78 -30.62 0.40
C ASP A 734 -6.33 -30.03 -0.94
N ARG A 735 -5.65 -28.88 -0.91
CA ARG A 735 -5.11 -28.16 -2.08
C ARG A 735 -3.58 -28.01 -2.04
N THR A 736 -2.92 -28.55 -1.01
CA THR A 736 -1.45 -28.71 -0.92
C THR A 736 -1.04 -30.06 -1.50
N TYR A 737 -0.12 -30.06 -2.45
CA TYR A 737 0.44 -31.22 -3.14
C TYR A 737 1.86 -31.49 -2.62
N PHE A 738 2.20 -32.77 -2.48
CA PHE A 738 3.51 -33.24 -2.04
C PHE A 738 4.14 -34.07 -3.16
N GLU A 739 5.25 -33.57 -3.69
CA GLU A 739 5.87 -34.00 -4.93
C GLU A 739 7.37 -34.29 -4.70
N ASP A 740 7.99 -35.10 -5.57
CA ASP A 740 9.43 -35.38 -5.53
C ASP A 740 9.91 -35.93 -4.16
N TYR A 741 9.35 -37.06 -3.73
CA TYR A 741 9.75 -37.74 -2.49
C TYR A 741 11.14 -38.38 -2.63
N ARG A 742 12.11 -37.92 -1.83
CA ARG A 742 13.50 -38.43 -1.81
C ARG A 742 13.89 -38.92 -0.43
N GLU A 743 14.85 -39.85 -0.37
CA GLU A 743 15.39 -40.38 0.88
C GLU A 743 16.52 -39.49 1.43
N VAL A 744 16.44 -39.18 2.73
CA VAL A 744 17.44 -38.42 3.49
C VAL A 744 17.50 -39.03 4.89
N ASP A 745 18.69 -39.46 5.33
CA ASP A 745 18.95 -40.07 6.66
C ASP A 745 18.01 -41.25 7.03
N GLY A 746 17.53 -42.00 6.03
CA GLY A 746 16.64 -43.16 6.21
C GLY A 746 15.15 -42.82 6.35
N VAL A 747 14.73 -41.58 6.09
CA VAL A 747 13.32 -41.20 5.89
C VAL A 747 13.09 -40.65 4.49
N ARG A 748 11.88 -40.84 3.93
CA ARG A 748 11.49 -40.22 2.66
C ARG A 748 10.60 -39.01 2.88
N VAL A 749 11.00 -37.87 2.30
CA VAL A 749 10.37 -36.55 2.49
C VAL A 749 10.19 -35.86 1.12
N PRO A 750 9.16 -35.02 0.94
CA PRO A 750 8.91 -34.34 -0.32
C PRO A 750 9.90 -33.19 -0.54
N PHE A 751 10.55 -33.14 -1.70
CA PHE A 751 11.41 -32.03 -2.11
C PHE A 751 10.64 -30.93 -2.84
N THR A 752 9.42 -31.19 -3.33
CA THR A 752 8.53 -30.15 -3.86
C THR A 752 7.21 -30.14 -3.08
N VAL A 753 6.79 -28.95 -2.64
CA VAL A 753 5.50 -28.73 -1.98
C VAL A 753 4.82 -27.56 -2.67
N ARG A 754 3.57 -27.72 -3.08
CA ARG A 754 2.84 -26.76 -3.90
C ARG A 754 1.42 -26.58 -3.41
N ASP A 755 0.92 -25.35 -3.38
CA ASP A 755 -0.50 -25.05 -3.18
C ASP A 755 -1.05 -24.13 -4.29
N ASP A 756 -2.20 -23.49 -4.07
CA ASP A 756 -2.81 -22.57 -5.05
C ASP A 756 -2.02 -21.26 -5.23
N PHE A 757 -1.21 -20.90 -4.24
CA PHE A 757 -0.56 -19.60 -4.13
C PHE A 757 0.95 -19.68 -4.20
N SER A 758 1.55 -20.85 -4.00
CA SER A 758 3.00 -21.03 -3.89
C SER A 758 3.53 -22.38 -4.36
N VAL A 759 4.83 -22.39 -4.68
CA VAL A 759 5.66 -23.59 -4.91
C VAL A 759 6.95 -23.43 -4.11
N VAL A 760 7.23 -24.39 -3.23
CA VAL A 760 8.51 -24.57 -2.55
C VAL A 760 9.24 -25.72 -3.21
N ARG A 761 10.48 -25.49 -3.65
CA ARG A 761 11.36 -26.54 -4.19
C ARG A 761 12.65 -26.59 -3.39
N LEU A 762 12.81 -27.63 -2.59
CA LEU A 762 13.96 -27.87 -1.74
C LEU A 762 15.14 -28.39 -2.58
N THR A 763 16.35 -28.00 -2.18
CA THR A 763 17.63 -28.43 -2.77
C THR A 763 18.54 -29.08 -1.74
N GLU A 764 18.39 -28.73 -0.46
CA GLU A 764 19.11 -29.30 0.68
C GLU A 764 18.11 -29.67 1.78
N ILE A 765 18.26 -30.85 2.38
CA ILE A 765 17.65 -31.22 3.66
C ILE A 765 18.73 -31.90 4.50
N LYS A 766 18.85 -31.50 5.78
CA LYS A 766 19.79 -32.08 6.75
C LYS A 766 19.09 -32.29 8.09
N HIS A 767 19.15 -33.49 8.64
CA HIS A 767 18.63 -33.77 9.98
C HIS A 767 19.71 -33.67 11.06
N ASN A 768 19.28 -33.64 12.32
CA ASN A 768 20.13 -33.76 13.52
C ASN A 768 21.28 -32.72 13.62
N LEU A 769 21.16 -31.59 12.92
CA LEU A 769 22.02 -30.43 13.13
C LEU A 769 21.73 -29.78 14.49
N PRO A 770 22.73 -29.24 15.19
CA PRO A 770 22.50 -28.44 16.40
C PRO A 770 21.78 -27.14 16.01
N VAL A 771 20.59 -26.94 16.57
CA VAL A 771 19.77 -25.73 16.35
C VAL A 771 19.48 -25.06 17.69
N ASP A 772 19.91 -23.81 17.84
CA ASP A 772 19.58 -22.93 18.96
C ASP A 772 18.08 -22.58 18.95
N ASP A 773 17.44 -22.62 20.12
CA ASP A 773 16.03 -22.24 20.29
C ASP A 773 15.79 -20.77 19.92
N ALA A 774 16.81 -19.90 20.02
CA ALA A 774 16.74 -18.52 19.56
C ALA A 774 16.43 -18.37 18.06
N ARG A 775 16.68 -19.39 17.22
CA ARG A 775 16.26 -19.39 15.81
C ARG A 775 14.74 -19.36 15.63
N PHE A 776 13.96 -19.88 16.59
CA PHE A 776 12.49 -19.97 16.51
C PHE A 776 11.77 -18.76 17.09
N ALA A 777 12.48 -17.82 17.75
CA ALA A 777 11.89 -16.62 18.31
C ALA A 777 11.57 -15.57 17.23
N GLU A 778 10.71 -14.60 17.54
CA GLU A 778 10.55 -13.43 16.68
C GLU A 778 11.79 -12.53 16.72
N GLU A 779 12.10 -11.91 15.58
CA GLU A 779 13.14 -10.89 15.49
C GLU A 779 12.75 -9.66 16.30
N LYS A 780 13.66 -9.18 17.17
CA LYS A 780 13.47 -7.97 17.96
C LYS A 780 13.72 -6.72 17.11
N ASN A 781 12.71 -6.26 16.39
CA ASN A 781 12.70 -5.05 15.55
C ASN A 781 11.63 -4.02 16.04
N CYS A 782 11.43 -2.93 15.30
CA CYS A 782 10.44 -1.86 15.60
C CYS A 782 9.07 -2.38 16.09
N PHE A 783 8.56 -3.44 15.46
CA PHE A 783 7.22 -3.98 15.70
C PHE A 783 7.09 -4.76 17.02
N THR A 784 8.22 -5.05 17.65
CA THR A 784 8.34 -5.94 18.81
C THR A 784 9.07 -5.30 20.01
N GLN A 785 9.53 -4.04 19.88
CA GLN A 785 10.21 -3.23 20.90
C GLN A 785 9.46 -1.91 21.20
#